data_AF-A0A8B7S0G8-F1
#
_entry.id   AF-A0A8B7S0G8-F1
#
_cell.length_a   1.000
_cell.length_b   1.000
_cell.length_c   1.000
_cell.angle_alpha   90.00
_cell.angle_beta   90.00
_cell.angle_gamma   90.00
#
_symmetry.space_group_name_H-M   'P 1'
#
loop_
_entity.id
_entity.type
_entity.pdbx_description
1 polymer ?
#
loop_
_entity_poly.entity_id
_entity_poly.type
_entity_poly.pdbx_seq_one_letter_code
_entity_poly.pdbx_strand_id
1 'polypeptide(L)'
;MKKDISKYSVQIGAARFQLTHMGPYLFREERSDPDPRVHRFIPDTWQRELLDVVDNNESAIIVAPTSSGKTYASYYCMEKILRESDEGVVVYVAPTKALVNQVVGTVCSLFTKALPKGLVVCGVFTRDYRHDTLNCQILVTVPQCLEILLLSPHTQQWVKRIRYVIFDEVHCLGGEIGAEVWEHLLVMIRCPFLALSATISNPEHLTEWLVLIKRYWQHVESTMENSGPAQNTLKLSKKQQRKRIEKPSHRVRLVWYKERYNDLEKYVCSLKDDNFIIEHYHPCAALTVSHMQKYGIPLDLGFSPRESVLLYDAMVHVWPEWTRVQELEPEEFRCFKNKVVIMRADAKKYEEELKKELMHWIQLDPSKVNQLLNYLKPETFDSAESEKRRMFPCFVEKLKEMGNLPAIFFFYNIHSVEMSASRLFTNLISKQNTHNDPNSEKEKKILRRKLWKATRTQRRNCAVFFNSDSGARIQRIILLAAEIKEIRKNLKKHYAISPDCTYTDRTVVDHQTLTKILHRLRGTRQSYRLHGLLRRGIGYHHGSMEYKHRQVVEMLFRLKHIKMSGRAGRRGEDLIGNVFFYGIPLPKIERLLKSNVPKLKGQFPLSITLVLRLMLLVARADDKEDAKAKALSVLQHSLMSFKKPNIQCMLKFYFIYSLQFLVTEGYLNQECVPIGYSGLVSHLHYHEPANFVFVSLLEKCLFHKLCIPMNVKGPKRFSNDVMETLVMVLANLFGRHHLSPCVKKLKKRFPHSVVILDDLPKEFAEVVKEHNNRVQKNFGSFLLTISKLADMKKEYQLPLSEIDFSGKEYEDSELVSHLMPGTESRTAVSPFACLSNITDQDLFDIDVVNDAMLRTIDVHDKNIPILCLEKRDKNGRKCPLNGYVLNFYKTGSLSALTLDNWLNMGDAFHLIRSFALTVQSIRISLGDLCDDEDDNVVLAFKQLSDDFRMKLGKKID
;
A
#
# COMPACT_ATOMS: atom_id res chain seq x y z
N MET A 1 -48.94 41.30 -11.46
CA MET A 1 -48.43 40.53 -12.61
C MET A 1 -48.51 39.03 -12.29
N LYS A 2 -49.58 38.33 -12.69
CA LYS A 2 -49.61 36.86 -12.70
C LYS A 2 -48.78 36.43 -13.91
N LYS A 3 -47.53 36.02 -13.71
CA LYS A 3 -46.75 35.39 -14.78
C LYS A 3 -47.48 34.12 -15.20
N ASP A 4 -47.59 33.89 -16.50
CA ASP A 4 -48.17 32.68 -17.07
C ASP A 4 -47.26 31.49 -16.73
N ILE A 5 -47.60 30.78 -15.63
CA ILE A 5 -46.82 29.65 -15.09
C ILE A 5 -46.87 28.45 -16.04
N SER A 6 -47.84 28.39 -16.97
CA SER A 6 -47.96 27.29 -17.94
C SER A 6 -46.72 27.13 -18.81
N LYS A 7 -46.04 28.24 -19.14
CA LYS A 7 -44.77 28.25 -19.90
C LYS A 7 -43.56 27.66 -19.17
N TYR A 8 -43.65 27.48 -17.86
CA TYR A 8 -42.57 26.97 -17.01
C TYR A 8 -42.88 25.57 -16.43
N SER A 9 -43.98 24.94 -16.86
CA SER A 9 -44.32 23.57 -16.46
C SER A 9 -43.32 22.58 -17.08
N VAL A 10 -42.66 21.79 -16.25
CA VAL A 10 -41.68 20.78 -16.67
C VAL A 10 -42.30 19.40 -16.92
N GLN A 11 -43.64 19.29 -16.85
CA GLN A 11 -44.43 18.06 -17.10
C GLN A 11 -43.97 16.81 -16.32
N ILE A 12 -43.33 17.01 -15.18
CA ILE A 12 -42.79 15.96 -14.31
C ILE A 12 -43.12 16.34 -12.86
N GLY A 13 -43.38 15.32 -12.03
CA GLY A 13 -43.67 15.52 -10.61
C GLY A 13 -42.48 16.13 -9.85
N ALA A 14 -42.77 16.77 -8.72
CA ALA A 14 -41.77 17.54 -7.97
C ALA A 14 -40.68 16.66 -7.35
N ALA A 15 -41.05 15.48 -6.82
CA ALA A 15 -40.07 14.55 -6.26
C ALA A 15 -39.20 13.95 -7.36
N ARG A 16 -39.82 13.51 -8.46
CA ARG A 16 -39.13 12.92 -9.61
C ARG A 16 -38.18 13.93 -10.26
N PHE A 17 -38.59 15.20 -10.40
CA PHE A 17 -37.70 16.27 -10.88
C PHE A 17 -36.46 16.42 -10.00
N GLN A 18 -36.66 16.48 -8.68
CA GLN A 18 -35.57 16.66 -7.72
C GLN A 18 -34.59 15.48 -7.74
N LEU A 19 -35.09 14.24 -7.77
CA LEU A 19 -34.23 13.06 -7.81
C LEU A 19 -33.47 12.94 -9.15
N THR A 20 -34.12 13.26 -10.27
CA THR A 20 -33.53 13.08 -11.62
C THR A 20 -32.51 14.16 -11.96
N HIS A 21 -32.79 15.42 -11.59
CA HIS A 21 -32.01 16.58 -12.03
C HIS A 21 -31.33 17.34 -10.90
N MET A 22 -31.82 17.22 -9.65
CA MET A 22 -31.30 17.98 -8.52
C MET A 22 -30.43 17.15 -7.57
N GLY A 23 -30.11 15.90 -7.89
CA GLY A 23 -29.29 15.01 -7.06
C GLY A 23 -28.07 15.67 -6.39
N PRO A 24 -27.18 16.34 -7.16
CA PRO A 24 -26.01 17.02 -6.59
C PRO A 24 -26.31 18.26 -5.74
N TYR A 25 -27.52 18.81 -5.89
CA TYR A 25 -28.01 20.00 -5.20
C TYR A 25 -28.92 19.67 -4.02
N LEU A 26 -29.22 18.39 -3.77
CA LEU A 26 -30.00 17.98 -2.62
C LEU A 26 -29.25 18.37 -1.34
N PHE A 27 -29.94 19.08 -0.45
CA PHE A 27 -29.36 19.53 0.80
C PHE A 27 -28.93 18.34 1.66
N ARG A 28 -27.79 18.52 2.31
CA ARG A 28 -27.29 17.60 3.34
C ARG A 28 -27.60 18.15 4.70
N GLU A 29 -27.61 17.27 5.69
CA GLU A 29 -27.57 17.68 7.09
C GLU A 29 -26.18 18.23 7.41
N GLU A 30 -25.92 19.46 6.97
CA GLU A 30 -24.71 20.21 7.29
C GLU A 30 -24.96 21.07 8.51
N ARG A 31 -23.92 21.20 9.34
CA ARG A 31 -23.96 22.12 10.46
C ARG A 31 -23.84 23.56 9.95
N SER A 32 -24.60 24.45 10.53
CA SER A 32 -24.52 25.90 10.27
C SER A 32 -23.80 26.64 11.39
N ASP A 33 -23.72 26.06 12.57
CA ASP A 33 -23.00 26.63 13.70
C ASP A 33 -21.49 26.44 13.53
N PRO A 34 -20.64 27.44 13.84
CA PRO A 34 -19.19 27.26 13.85
C PRO A 34 -18.74 26.41 15.05
N ASP A 35 -17.58 25.77 14.94
CA ASP A 35 -16.89 25.12 16.07
C ASP A 35 -15.66 25.96 16.44
N PRO A 36 -15.46 26.36 17.72
CA PRO A 36 -14.36 27.24 18.12
C PRO A 36 -12.96 26.65 17.84
N ARG A 37 -12.85 25.32 17.68
CA ARG A 37 -11.60 24.62 17.36
C ARG A 37 -11.25 24.69 15.87
N VAL A 38 -12.17 25.10 15.01
CA VAL A 38 -12.01 25.10 13.54
C VAL A 38 -12.38 26.46 12.96
N HIS A 39 -11.39 27.20 12.45
CA HIS A 39 -11.62 28.55 11.92
C HIS A 39 -11.82 28.62 10.40
N ARG A 40 -11.46 27.56 9.66
CA ARG A 40 -11.41 27.60 8.18
C ARG A 40 -12.67 27.09 7.49
N PHE A 41 -13.47 26.29 8.19
CA PHE A 41 -14.71 25.69 7.67
C PHE A 41 -15.57 25.23 8.85
N ILE A 42 -16.85 24.96 8.59
CA ILE A 42 -17.76 24.39 9.59
C ILE A 42 -17.62 22.86 9.55
N PRO A 43 -17.16 22.21 10.62
CA PRO A 43 -17.02 20.75 10.64
C PRO A 43 -18.37 20.06 10.76
N ASP A 44 -18.53 18.94 10.03
CA ASP A 44 -19.70 18.06 10.14
C ASP A 44 -19.81 17.48 11.55
N THR A 45 -21.01 16.97 11.92
CA THR A 45 -21.24 16.36 13.26
C THR A 45 -20.23 15.27 13.57
N TRP A 46 -20.02 14.32 12.65
CA TRP A 46 -19.03 13.25 12.83
C TRP A 46 -17.61 13.79 12.96
N GLN A 47 -17.26 14.91 12.32
CA GLN A 47 -15.94 15.54 12.46
C GLN A 47 -15.76 16.18 13.82
N ARG A 48 -16.81 16.81 14.39
CA ARG A 48 -16.77 17.33 15.76
C ARG A 48 -16.62 16.21 16.80
N GLU A 49 -17.30 15.10 16.60
CA GLU A 49 -17.12 13.90 17.43
C GLU A 49 -15.64 13.45 17.41
N LEU A 50 -14.92 13.58 16.28
CA LEU A 50 -13.48 13.30 16.23
C LEU A 50 -12.67 14.29 17.07
N LEU A 51 -13.00 15.57 17.00
CA LEU A 51 -12.33 16.60 17.81
C LEU A 51 -12.57 16.34 19.30
N ASP A 52 -13.79 15.94 19.67
CA ASP A 52 -14.15 15.58 21.04
C ASP A 52 -13.37 14.35 21.53
N VAL A 53 -13.19 13.33 20.68
CA VAL A 53 -12.33 12.17 20.98
C VAL A 53 -10.90 12.63 21.30
N VAL A 54 -10.34 13.50 20.45
CA VAL A 54 -8.98 14.00 20.61
C VAL A 54 -8.87 14.83 21.89
N ASP A 55 -9.79 15.75 22.16
CA ASP A 55 -9.80 16.59 23.36
C ASP A 55 -9.88 15.74 24.63
N ASN A 56 -10.72 14.70 24.63
CA ASN A 56 -10.88 13.77 25.74
C ASN A 56 -9.72 12.76 25.89
N ASN A 57 -8.72 12.77 25.00
CA ASN A 57 -7.63 11.78 24.97
C ASN A 57 -8.14 10.34 24.86
N GLU A 58 -9.22 10.11 24.10
CA GLU A 58 -9.76 8.78 23.84
C GLU A 58 -9.17 8.19 22.55
N SER A 59 -9.32 6.88 22.32
CA SER A 59 -8.98 6.27 21.04
C SER A 59 -10.20 6.21 20.13
N ALA A 60 -10.02 6.24 18.81
CA ALA A 60 -11.12 6.04 17.88
C ALA A 60 -10.73 5.29 16.61
N ILE A 61 -11.67 4.51 16.10
CA ILE A 61 -11.68 4.01 14.72
C ILE A 61 -12.61 4.89 13.90
N ILE A 62 -12.09 5.41 12.80
CA ILE A 62 -12.76 6.39 11.96
C ILE A 62 -12.90 5.78 10.57
N VAL A 63 -14.11 5.36 10.23
CA VAL A 63 -14.44 4.80 8.92
C VAL A 63 -15.26 5.82 8.16
N ALA A 64 -14.62 6.46 7.18
CA ALA A 64 -15.24 7.49 6.34
C ALA A 64 -14.69 7.43 4.91
N PRO A 65 -15.52 7.59 3.86
CA PRO A 65 -15.07 7.58 2.48
C PRO A 65 -13.89 8.51 2.21
N THR A 66 -13.11 8.18 1.19
CA THR A 66 -12.02 9.06 0.76
C THR A 66 -12.61 10.40 0.30
N SER A 67 -11.88 11.49 0.58
CA SER A 67 -12.32 12.88 0.36
C SER A 67 -13.37 13.41 1.34
N SER A 68 -13.81 12.64 2.35
CA SER A 68 -14.68 13.15 3.42
C SER A 68 -13.96 14.07 4.42
N GLY A 69 -12.62 14.11 4.41
CA GLY A 69 -11.85 15.01 5.28
C GLY A 69 -11.34 14.37 6.59
N LYS A 70 -11.29 13.03 6.67
CA LYS A 70 -10.82 12.27 7.83
C LYS A 70 -9.44 12.70 8.36
N THR A 71 -8.54 13.14 7.47
CA THR A 71 -7.18 13.56 7.81
C THR A 71 -7.13 14.84 8.66
N TYR A 72 -8.20 15.65 8.70
CA TYR A 72 -8.22 16.86 9.53
C TYR A 72 -8.03 16.54 11.02
N ALA A 73 -8.64 15.47 11.51
CA ALA A 73 -8.50 15.03 12.89
C ALA A 73 -7.04 14.70 13.26
N SER A 74 -6.25 14.19 12.30
CA SER A 74 -4.81 13.95 12.48
C SER A 74 -4.05 15.24 12.77
N TYR A 75 -4.34 16.31 12.02
CA TYR A 75 -3.67 17.59 12.20
C TYR A 75 -4.11 18.30 13.48
N TYR A 76 -5.39 18.18 13.85
CA TYR A 76 -5.87 18.67 15.14
C TYR A 76 -5.20 17.95 16.32
N CYS A 77 -5.06 16.62 16.24
CA CYS A 77 -4.32 15.83 17.23
C CYS A 77 -2.85 16.27 17.37
N MET A 78 -2.17 16.52 16.24
CA MET A 78 -0.81 17.07 16.24
C MET A 78 -0.77 18.46 16.90
N GLU A 79 -1.67 19.36 16.52
CA GLU A 79 -1.76 20.74 17.05
C GLU A 79 -1.97 20.74 18.56
N LYS A 80 -2.91 19.92 19.07
CA LYS A 80 -3.18 19.77 20.50
C LYS A 80 -1.91 19.41 21.28
N ILE A 81 -1.18 18.37 20.84
CA ILE A 81 0.02 17.94 21.57
C ILE A 81 1.16 18.96 21.48
N LEU A 82 1.32 19.61 20.31
CA LEU A 82 2.27 20.71 20.17
C LEU A 82 1.93 21.89 21.08
N ARG A 83 0.64 22.15 21.35
CA ARG A 83 0.19 23.20 22.26
C ARG A 83 0.36 22.84 23.73
N GLU A 84 0.12 21.58 24.10
CA GLU A 84 0.09 21.13 25.50
C GLU A 84 1.48 20.75 26.05
N SER A 85 2.45 20.45 25.20
CA SER A 85 3.76 19.93 25.64
C SER A 85 4.89 20.30 24.69
N ASP A 86 6.09 20.51 25.25
CA ASP A 86 7.34 20.61 24.48
C ASP A 86 8.05 19.26 24.31
N GLU A 87 7.69 18.27 25.14
CA GLU A 87 8.34 16.95 25.18
C GLU A 87 7.50 15.82 24.60
N GLY A 88 6.18 15.98 24.58
CA GLY A 88 5.22 15.00 24.09
C GLY A 88 5.38 14.75 22.59
N VAL A 89 5.25 13.48 22.19
CA VAL A 89 5.42 13.03 20.81
C VAL A 89 4.10 12.51 20.24
N VAL A 90 3.77 12.93 19.02
CA VAL A 90 2.73 12.32 18.18
C VAL A 90 3.39 11.53 17.06
N VAL A 91 2.98 10.28 16.89
CA VAL A 91 3.48 9.44 15.79
C VAL A 91 2.41 9.30 14.73
N TYR A 92 2.73 9.66 13.48
CA TYR A 92 1.90 9.41 12.31
C TYR A 92 2.44 8.23 11.52
N VAL A 93 1.64 7.17 11.40
CA VAL A 93 1.97 5.95 10.68
C VAL A 93 1.25 5.95 9.34
N ALA A 94 2.01 6.12 8.26
CA ALA A 94 1.50 6.06 6.90
C ALA A 94 1.81 4.70 6.24
N PRO A 95 0.92 4.13 5.42
CA PRO A 95 1.13 2.83 4.76
C PRO A 95 2.27 2.83 3.74
N THR A 96 2.62 3.98 3.17
CA THR A 96 3.64 4.07 2.11
C THR A 96 4.59 5.24 2.32
N LYS A 97 5.82 5.09 1.84
CA LYS A 97 6.85 6.16 1.81
C LYS A 97 6.40 7.40 1.04
N ALA A 98 5.57 7.23 0.02
CA ALA A 98 5.02 8.35 -0.75
C ALA A 98 4.10 9.22 0.13
N LEU A 99 3.24 8.57 0.91
CA LEU A 99 2.34 9.26 1.83
C LEU A 99 3.09 9.87 3.02
N VAL A 100 4.16 9.24 3.52
CA VAL A 100 5.09 9.87 4.50
C VAL A 100 5.56 11.24 3.99
N ASN A 101 6.09 11.31 2.76
CA ASN A 101 6.57 12.57 2.19
C ASN A 101 5.46 13.63 2.05
N GLN A 102 4.24 13.21 1.70
CA GLN A 102 3.09 14.10 1.60
C GLN A 102 2.70 14.69 2.97
N VAL A 103 2.66 13.85 4.01
CA VAL A 103 2.32 14.26 5.37
C VAL A 103 3.41 15.18 5.92
N VAL A 104 4.69 14.84 5.76
CA VAL A 104 5.82 15.69 6.17
C VAL A 104 5.74 17.08 5.52
N GLY A 105 5.52 17.14 4.20
CA GLY A 105 5.35 18.42 3.51
C GLY A 105 4.18 19.25 4.03
N THR A 106 3.12 18.59 4.50
CA THR A 106 1.95 19.25 5.09
C THR A 106 2.25 19.73 6.52
N VAL A 107 2.87 18.90 7.35
CA VAL A 107 3.29 19.23 8.72
C VAL A 107 4.23 20.43 8.72
N CYS A 108 5.26 20.42 7.85
CA CYS A 108 6.19 21.55 7.71
C CYS A 108 5.53 22.84 7.21
N SER A 109 4.39 22.75 6.51
CA SER A 109 3.64 23.90 6.04
C SER A 109 2.64 24.44 7.06
N LEU A 110 2.12 23.58 7.95
CA LEU A 110 1.06 23.95 8.89
C LEU A 110 1.60 24.35 10.25
N PHE A 111 2.69 23.73 10.70
CA PHE A 111 3.18 23.87 12.07
C PHE A 111 4.54 24.55 12.11
N THR A 112 4.68 25.54 12.97
CA THR A 112 5.95 26.17 13.32
C THR A 112 5.91 26.46 14.81
N LYS A 113 6.91 25.98 15.53
CA LYS A 113 7.02 26.12 16.99
C LYS A 113 8.49 26.34 17.35
N ALA A 114 8.75 27.30 18.22
CA ALA A 114 10.08 27.47 18.81
C ALA A 114 10.27 26.36 19.84
N LEU A 115 11.29 25.52 19.65
CA LEU A 115 11.60 24.39 20.52
C LEU A 115 12.97 24.56 21.18
N PRO A 116 13.20 23.89 22.33
CA PRO A 116 14.52 23.81 22.94
C PRO A 116 15.58 23.34 21.95
N LYS A 117 16.83 23.76 22.15
CA LYS A 117 17.95 23.41 21.26
C LYS A 117 18.04 21.90 21.10
N GLY A 118 18.06 21.44 19.84
CA GLY A 118 18.19 20.04 19.48
C GLY A 118 16.87 19.31 19.21
N LEU A 119 15.71 19.91 19.53
CA LEU A 119 14.40 19.38 19.18
C LEU A 119 13.85 20.06 17.92
N VAL A 120 13.20 19.26 17.06
CA VAL A 120 12.50 19.75 15.86
C VAL A 120 11.02 19.42 15.90
N VAL A 121 10.21 20.18 15.16
CA VAL A 121 8.77 19.93 15.09
C VAL A 121 8.48 18.59 14.40
N CYS A 122 9.17 18.30 13.29
CA CYS A 122 8.89 17.13 12.46
C CYS A 122 10.16 16.27 12.24
N GLY A 123 10.09 15.01 12.61
CA GLY A 123 11.07 13.98 12.27
C GLY A 123 10.49 12.95 11.31
N VAL A 124 11.37 12.19 10.64
CA VAL A 124 11.01 11.16 9.67
C VAL A 124 11.81 9.91 9.94
N PHE A 125 11.13 8.76 9.97
CA PHE A 125 11.79 7.46 9.99
C PHE A 125 11.25 6.53 8.92
N THR A 126 12.12 6.20 7.97
CA THR A 126 11.92 5.10 7.03
C THR A 126 13.22 4.30 6.92
N ARG A 127 13.17 3.10 6.33
CA ARG A 127 14.37 2.28 6.08
C ARG A 127 15.46 3.03 5.29
N ASP A 128 15.04 3.94 4.41
CA ASP A 128 15.90 4.60 3.43
C ASP A 128 16.37 6.00 3.86
N TYR A 129 15.65 6.62 4.79
CA TYR A 129 15.83 8.01 5.20
C TYR A 129 15.44 8.18 6.66
N ARG A 130 16.35 8.77 7.44
CA ARG A 130 16.18 9.07 8.86
C ARG A 130 16.52 10.54 9.08
N HIS A 131 15.65 11.27 9.75
CA HIS A 131 15.86 12.69 10.07
C HIS A 131 15.20 12.98 11.42
N ASP A 132 15.99 13.39 12.41
CA ASP A 132 15.54 13.71 13.78
C ASP A 132 14.53 12.72 14.36
N THR A 133 14.78 11.42 14.18
CA THR A 133 13.84 10.34 14.52
C THR A 133 13.38 10.39 15.98
N LEU A 134 14.29 10.61 16.93
CA LEU A 134 14.00 10.61 18.37
C LEU A 134 13.90 12.02 18.96
N ASN A 135 14.41 13.03 18.24
CA ASN A 135 14.47 14.42 18.69
C ASN A 135 13.39 15.28 18.02
N CYS A 136 12.18 14.73 17.90
CA CYS A 136 11.05 15.44 17.30
C CYS A 136 9.76 15.31 18.11
N GLN A 137 8.85 16.27 17.95
CA GLN A 137 7.50 16.19 18.52
C GLN A 137 6.50 15.47 17.60
N ILE A 138 6.69 15.52 16.29
CA ILE A 138 5.87 14.79 15.31
C ILE A 138 6.79 13.84 14.55
N LEU A 139 6.64 12.54 14.76
CA LEU A 139 7.34 11.53 13.98
C LEU A 139 6.42 11.01 12.87
N VAL A 140 6.81 11.21 11.60
CA VAL A 140 6.12 10.59 10.46
C VAL A 140 6.91 9.35 10.02
N THR A 141 6.27 8.19 10.00
CA THR A 141 6.93 6.90 9.80
C THR A 141 6.04 5.89 9.05
N VAL A 142 6.62 4.73 8.74
CA VAL A 142 5.91 3.55 8.22
C VAL A 142 5.78 2.47 9.31
N PRO A 143 4.82 1.53 9.22
CA PRO A 143 4.55 0.56 10.28
C PRO A 143 5.80 -0.21 10.76
N GLN A 144 6.59 -0.73 9.81
CA GLN A 144 7.78 -1.53 10.13
C GLN A 144 8.85 -0.74 10.88
N CYS A 145 8.97 0.56 10.59
CA CYS A 145 9.93 1.42 11.27
C CYS A 145 9.44 1.81 12.68
N LEU A 146 8.13 1.99 12.89
CA LEU A 146 7.60 2.18 14.24
C LEU A 146 7.79 0.92 15.09
N GLU A 147 7.59 -0.28 14.52
CA GLU A 147 7.77 -1.53 15.24
C GLU A 147 9.23 -1.71 15.70
N ILE A 148 10.21 -1.31 14.89
CA ILE A 148 11.62 -1.24 15.31
C ILE A 148 11.79 -0.36 16.54
N LEU A 149 11.15 0.82 16.59
CA LEU A 149 11.25 1.72 17.74
C LEU A 149 10.51 1.19 18.97
N LEU A 150 9.39 0.48 18.81
CA LEU A 150 8.66 -0.10 19.94
C LEU A 150 9.38 -1.31 20.54
N LEU A 151 10.06 -2.09 19.70
CA LEU A 151 10.76 -3.32 20.11
C LEU A 151 12.24 -3.11 20.48
N SER A 152 12.82 -1.93 20.26
CA SER A 152 14.22 -1.67 20.63
C SER A 152 14.33 -1.33 22.12
N PRO A 153 15.21 -2.01 22.89
CA PRO A 153 15.43 -1.69 24.30
C PRO A 153 15.89 -0.24 24.53
N HIS A 154 16.73 0.29 23.63
CA HIS A 154 17.34 1.62 23.76
C HIS A 154 16.37 2.78 23.56
N THR A 155 15.20 2.55 22.97
CA THR A 155 14.21 3.59 22.66
C THR A 155 13.05 3.61 23.65
N GLN A 156 13.03 2.75 24.68
CA GLN A 156 11.88 2.64 25.58
C GLN A 156 11.58 3.95 26.33
N GLN A 157 12.61 4.74 26.68
CA GLN A 157 12.42 6.07 27.26
C GLN A 157 11.72 7.04 26.29
N TRP A 158 12.07 6.98 25.01
CA TRP A 158 11.39 7.75 23.96
C TRP A 158 9.95 7.28 23.74
N VAL A 159 9.70 5.97 23.76
CA VAL A 159 8.34 5.40 23.64
C VAL A 159 7.41 5.91 24.74
N LYS A 160 7.92 6.11 25.96
CA LYS A 160 7.15 6.71 27.08
C LYS A 160 6.72 8.17 26.83
N ARG A 161 7.36 8.88 25.89
CA ARG A 161 6.99 10.26 25.49
C ARG A 161 5.83 10.30 24.49
N ILE A 162 5.47 9.18 23.88
CA ILE A 162 4.39 9.14 22.89
C ILE A 162 3.06 9.42 23.59
N ARG A 163 2.39 10.50 23.19
CA ARG A 163 1.08 10.92 23.72
C ARG A 163 -0.07 10.46 22.85
N TYR A 164 0.16 10.30 21.55
CA TYR A 164 -0.86 9.88 20.60
C TYR A 164 -0.23 9.18 19.39
N VAL A 165 -0.91 8.18 18.83
CA VAL A 165 -0.52 7.56 17.54
C VAL A 165 -1.66 7.68 16.54
N ILE A 166 -1.36 8.11 15.33
CA ILE A 166 -2.30 8.23 14.21
C ILE A 166 -1.93 7.17 13.18
N PHE A 167 -2.84 6.23 12.98
CA PHE A 167 -2.74 5.17 11.99
C PHE A 167 -3.57 5.54 10.77
N ASP A 168 -2.92 5.83 9.65
CA ASP A 168 -3.62 6.15 8.40
C ASP A 168 -3.80 4.92 7.52
N GLU A 169 -4.94 4.84 6.84
CA GLU A 169 -5.33 3.72 5.98
C GLU A 169 -5.23 2.32 6.65
N VAL A 170 -5.80 2.18 7.85
CA VAL A 170 -5.79 0.93 8.65
C VAL A 170 -6.41 -0.28 7.93
N HIS A 171 -7.14 -0.08 6.84
CA HIS A 171 -7.55 -1.20 5.98
C HIS A 171 -6.36 -2.01 5.42
N CYS A 172 -5.14 -1.45 5.43
CA CYS A 172 -3.91 -2.20 5.12
C CYS A 172 -3.67 -3.40 6.04
N LEU A 173 -4.30 -3.45 7.21
CA LEU A 173 -4.30 -4.62 8.10
C LEU A 173 -4.89 -5.87 7.44
N GLY A 174 -5.79 -5.71 6.45
CA GLY A 174 -6.34 -6.83 5.67
C GLY A 174 -5.49 -7.23 4.46
N GLY A 175 -4.32 -6.63 4.26
CA GLY A 175 -3.42 -6.93 3.15
C GLY A 175 -2.63 -8.23 3.34
N GLU A 176 -1.85 -8.61 2.33
CA GLU A 176 -1.04 -9.85 2.36
C GLU A 176 0.39 -9.66 2.91
N ILE A 177 1.02 -8.50 2.70
CA ILE A 177 2.45 -8.28 3.04
C ILE A 177 2.57 -7.16 4.07
N GLY A 178 3.15 -7.46 5.23
CA GLY A 178 3.40 -6.47 6.29
C GLY A 178 2.15 -6.08 7.08
N ALA A 179 1.07 -6.85 6.94
CA ALA A 179 -0.20 -6.65 7.63
C ALA A 179 -0.11 -7.03 9.11
N GLU A 180 0.65 -8.08 9.43
CA GLU A 180 0.99 -8.53 10.77
C GLU A 180 1.61 -7.40 11.62
N VAL A 181 2.44 -6.56 10.99
CA VAL A 181 3.08 -5.43 11.68
C VAL A 181 2.05 -4.41 12.17
N TRP A 182 0.97 -4.13 11.41
CA TRP A 182 -0.09 -3.24 11.88
C TRP A 182 -0.76 -3.77 13.14
N GLU A 183 -0.97 -5.09 13.18
CA GLU A 183 -1.53 -5.77 14.33
C GLU A 183 -0.61 -5.65 15.55
N HIS A 184 0.69 -5.91 15.39
CA HIS A 184 1.68 -5.78 16.47
C HIS A 184 1.67 -4.36 17.07
N LEU A 185 1.62 -3.33 16.22
CA LEU A 185 1.59 -1.94 16.66
C LEU A 185 0.32 -1.63 17.47
N LEU A 186 -0.86 -2.00 16.96
CA LEU A 186 -2.13 -1.74 17.64
C LEU A 186 -2.24 -2.45 18.98
N VAL A 187 -1.65 -3.65 19.09
CA VAL A 187 -1.61 -4.44 20.31
C VAL A 187 -0.62 -3.88 21.34
N MET A 188 0.56 -3.40 20.89
CA MET A 188 1.60 -2.87 21.79
C MET A 188 1.37 -1.44 22.29
N ILE A 189 0.57 -0.63 21.58
CA ILE A 189 0.42 0.80 21.91
C ILE A 189 -0.52 1.01 23.11
N ARG A 190 0.06 1.63 24.14
CA ARG A 190 -0.64 2.00 25.37
C ARG A 190 -1.38 3.32 25.26
N CYS A 191 -0.79 4.31 24.59
CA CYS A 191 -1.37 5.65 24.46
C CYS A 191 -2.66 5.64 23.60
N PRO A 192 -3.45 6.74 23.64
CA PRO A 192 -4.57 6.93 22.73
C PRO A 192 -4.14 6.87 21.26
N PHE A 193 -5.04 6.44 20.38
CA PHE A 193 -4.78 6.41 18.94
C PHE A 193 -5.99 6.79 18.08
N LEU A 194 -5.72 7.31 16.89
CA LEU A 194 -6.71 7.47 15.82
C LEU A 194 -6.42 6.44 14.71
N ALA A 195 -7.36 5.56 14.42
CA ALA A 195 -7.29 4.58 13.35
C ALA A 195 -8.19 5.02 12.18
N LEU A 196 -7.60 5.57 11.13
CA LEU A 196 -8.31 6.12 9.97
C LEU A 196 -8.43 5.09 8.87
N SER A 197 -9.62 4.94 8.28
CA SER A 197 -9.81 4.07 7.12
C SER A 197 -10.96 4.52 6.23
N ALA A 198 -10.85 4.24 4.93
CA ALA A 198 -11.93 4.44 3.97
C ALA A 198 -12.78 3.18 3.72
N THR A 199 -12.22 1.99 3.91
CA THR A 199 -12.77 0.74 3.38
C THR A 199 -12.62 -0.40 4.38
N ILE A 200 -13.58 -0.52 5.29
CA ILE A 200 -13.69 -1.65 6.24
C ILE A 200 -15.15 -2.09 6.26
N SER A 201 -15.41 -3.36 5.97
CA SER A 201 -16.77 -3.90 5.97
C SER A 201 -17.26 -4.38 7.35
N ASN A 202 -16.34 -4.58 8.30
CA ASN A 202 -16.61 -5.07 9.66
C ASN A 202 -15.97 -4.18 10.76
N PRO A 203 -16.25 -2.86 10.79
CA PRO A 203 -15.59 -1.94 11.71
C PRO A 203 -15.92 -2.22 13.19
N GLU A 204 -17.10 -2.75 13.49
CA GLU A 204 -17.50 -3.16 14.84
C GLU A 204 -16.61 -4.28 15.37
N HIS A 205 -16.34 -5.30 14.55
CA HIS A 205 -15.47 -6.41 14.90
C HIS A 205 -14.05 -5.94 15.25
N LEU A 206 -13.51 -5.00 14.47
CA LEU A 206 -12.22 -4.37 14.76
C LEU A 206 -12.27 -3.56 16.06
N THR A 207 -13.36 -2.83 16.29
CA THR A 207 -13.57 -2.02 17.50
C THR A 207 -13.61 -2.88 18.75
N GLU A 208 -14.37 -3.96 18.74
CA GLU A 208 -14.46 -4.89 19.87
C GLU A 208 -13.10 -5.51 20.22
N TRP A 209 -12.31 -5.86 19.22
CA TRP A 209 -10.94 -6.36 19.42
C TRP A 209 -10.03 -5.31 20.07
N LEU A 210 -10.06 -4.06 19.60
CA LEU A 210 -9.28 -2.97 20.19
C LEU A 210 -9.73 -2.62 21.62
N VAL A 211 -11.04 -2.70 21.91
CA VAL A 211 -11.56 -2.55 23.28
C VAL A 211 -11.00 -3.64 24.20
N LEU A 212 -10.94 -4.88 23.72
CA LEU A 212 -10.34 -5.99 24.49
C LEU A 212 -8.86 -5.72 24.80
N ILE A 213 -8.09 -5.22 23.84
CA ILE A 213 -6.68 -4.84 24.03
C ILE A 213 -6.56 -3.71 25.07
N LYS A 214 -7.40 -2.66 24.99
CA LYS A 214 -7.36 -1.57 25.98
C LYS A 214 -7.72 -2.04 27.39
N ARG A 215 -8.65 -2.99 27.53
CA ARG A 215 -8.95 -3.63 28.83
C ARG A 215 -7.76 -4.40 29.39
N TYR A 216 -7.01 -5.11 28.55
CA TYR A 216 -5.76 -5.76 28.95
C TYR A 216 -4.78 -4.74 29.54
N TRP A 217 -4.53 -3.65 28.83
CA TRP A 217 -3.63 -2.59 29.30
C TRP A 217 -4.10 -1.92 30.59
N GLN A 218 -5.41 -1.69 30.73
CA GLN A 218 -6.00 -1.17 31.96
C GLN A 218 -5.76 -2.11 33.15
N HIS A 219 -5.86 -3.43 32.93
CA HIS A 219 -5.60 -4.42 33.96
C HIS A 219 -4.12 -4.42 34.36
N VAL A 220 -3.20 -4.47 33.38
CA VAL A 220 -1.75 -4.40 33.61
C VAL A 220 -1.37 -3.17 34.44
N GLU A 221 -1.87 -1.99 34.06
CA GLU A 221 -1.64 -0.75 34.80
C GLU A 221 -2.11 -0.84 36.24
N SER A 222 -3.32 -1.37 36.46
CA SER A 222 -3.86 -1.51 37.80
C SER A 222 -3.05 -2.46 38.67
N THR A 223 -2.47 -3.51 38.09
CA THR A 223 -1.62 -4.48 38.81
C THR A 223 -0.27 -3.86 39.15
N MET A 224 0.36 -3.14 38.21
CA MET A 224 1.61 -2.41 38.42
C MET A 224 1.49 -1.30 39.47
N GLU A 225 0.39 -0.56 39.48
CA GLU A 225 0.12 0.49 40.48
C GLU A 225 -0.04 -0.10 41.90
N ASN A 226 -0.50 -1.35 42.03
CA ASN A 226 -0.72 -2.02 43.32
C ASN A 226 0.52 -2.76 43.86
N SER A 227 1.54 -3.05 43.03
CA SER A 227 2.72 -3.82 43.41
C SER A 227 3.95 -2.97 43.78
N GLY A 228 3.86 -1.64 43.75
CA GLY A 228 4.98 -0.74 44.06
C GLY A 228 5.38 -0.72 45.55
N PRO A 229 6.67 -0.51 45.90
CA PRO A 229 7.19 -0.63 47.27
C PRO A 229 6.73 0.46 48.26
N ALA A 230 5.95 1.44 47.82
CA ALA A 230 5.63 2.64 48.60
C ALA A 230 4.12 2.87 48.67
N GLN A 231 3.37 2.02 49.38
CA GLN A 231 2.03 2.39 49.88
C GLN A 231 1.36 1.47 50.92
N ASN A 232 2.12 0.68 51.69
CA ASN A 232 1.52 -0.19 52.71
C ASN A 232 1.24 0.46 54.08
N THR A 233 1.45 1.78 54.27
CA THR A 233 1.31 2.36 55.62
C THR A 233 0.14 3.33 55.85
N LEU A 234 -0.67 3.73 54.86
CA LEU A 234 -1.74 4.73 55.10
C LEU A 234 -3.01 4.61 54.23
N LYS A 235 -3.45 3.40 53.85
CA LYS A 235 -4.67 3.21 53.02
C LYS A 235 -5.73 2.25 53.58
N LEU A 236 -5.79 2.06 54.90
CA LEU A 236 -6.85 1.27 55.53
C LEU A 236 -8.14 2.05 55.86
N SER A 237 -8.19 3.38 55.67
CA SER A 237 -9.37 4.19 56.07
C SER A 237 -10.13 4.91 54.94
N LYS A 238 -9.87 4.61 53.66
CA LYS A 238 -10.71 5.07 52.53
C LYS A 238 -11.06 3.93 51.57
N LYS A 239 -11.61 2.86 52.13
CA LYS A 239 -12.19 1.73 51.41
C LYS A 239 -13.72 1.88 51.33
N GLN A 240 -14.21 3.05 50.93
CA GLN A 240 -15.60 3.25 50.54
C GLN A 240 -15.66 4.07 49.24
N GLN A 241 -16.22 3.42 48.20
CA GLN A 241 -16.75 4.02 46.98
C GLN A 241 -15.90 5.08 46.26
N ARG A 242 -14.79 4.65 45.64
CA ARG A 242 -14.42 5.24 44.33
C ARG A 242 -14.96 4.32 43.25
N LYS A 243 -16.09 4.69 42.63
CA LYS A 243 -16.43 4.19 41.28
C LYS A 243 -15.14 4.31 40.45
N ARG A 244 -14.56 3.20 39.99
CA ARG A 244 -13.36 3.20 39.13
C ARG A 244 -13.71 4.00 37.88
N ILE A 245 -13.34 5.28 37.84
CA ILE A 245 -13.47 6.10 36.63
C ILE A 245 -12.42 5.56 35.67
N GLU A 246 -12.88 4.94 34.59
CA GLU A 246 -12.04 4.46 33.51
C GLU A 246 -11.21 5.63 32.94
N LYS A 247 -9.87 5.47 32.84
CA LYS A 247 -9.03 6.51 32.22
C LYS A 247 -9.50 6.68 30.76
N PRO A 248 -9.76 7.90 30.28
CA PRO A 248 -10.25 8.14 28.92
C PRO A 248 -9.39 7.47 27.82
N SER A 249 -8.09 7.33 28.04
CA SER A 249 -7.15 6.65 27.13
C SER A 249 -7.47 5.19 26.81
N HIS A 250 -8.29 4.53 27.64
CA HIS A 250 -8.72 3.14 27.41
C HIS A 250 -10.03 3.03 26.62
N ARG A 251 -10.75 4.14 26.43
CA ARG A 251 -11.97 4.14 25.62
C ARG A 251 -11.62 4.09 24.14
N VAL A 252 -12.38 3.30 23.39
CA VAL A 252 -12.30 3.19 21.94
C VAL A 252 -13.67 3.51 21.37
N ARG A 253 -13.80 4.62 20.64
CA ARG A 253 -15.04 4.98 19.92
C ARG A 253 -15.00 4.50 18.47
N LEU A 254 -16.13 4.06 17.95
CA LEU A 254 -16.32 3.86 16.51
C LEU A 254 -17.06 5.07 15.95
N VAL A 255 -16.41 5.80 15.05
CA VAL A 255 -17.03 6.87 14.26
C VAL A 255 -17.17 6.38 12.83
N TRP A 256 -18.40 6.04 12.45
CA TRP A 256 -18.71 5.45 11.15
C TRP A 256 -19.58 6.38 10.31
N TYR A 257 -18.96 6.99 9.30
CA TYR A 257 -19.62 7.87 8.35
C TYR A 257 -19.67 7.20 6.97
N LYS A 258 -20.87 6.90 6.47
CA LYS A 258 -21.04 6.12 5.22
C LYS A 258 -21.20 6.97 3.96
N GLU A 259 -21.57 8.24 4.12
CA GLU A 259 -21.96 9.07 2.98
C GLU A 259 -20.74 9.66 2.25
N ARG A 260 -20.78 9.65 0.92
CA ARG A 260 -19.78 10.32 0.09
C ARG A 260 -20.17 11.76 -0.15
N TYR A 261 -19.17 12.65 -0.19
CA TYR A 261 -19.44 14.02 -0.58
C TYR A 261 -20.03 14.07 -2.00
N ASN A 262 -19.39 13.52 -3.03
CA ASN A 262 -19.97 13.47 -4.38
C ASN A 262 -20.46 12.06 -4.73
N ASP A 263 -21.63 11.98 -5.37
CA ASP A 263 -22.10 10.74 -5.99
C ASP A 263 -21.20 10.34 -7.16
N LEU A 264 -21.14 9.03 -7.42
CA LEU A 264 -20.33 8.47 -8.50
C LEU A 264 -21.20 7.80 -9.56
N GLU A 265 -21.26 8.41 -10.73
CA GLU A 265 -21.91 7.83 -11.90
C GLU A 265 -20.88 7.08 -12.76
N LYS A 266 -21.32 5.96 -13.31
CA LYS A 266 -20.45 4.99 -13.99
C LYS A 266 -20.89 4.87 -15.44
N TYR A 267 -19.92 4.80 -16.33
CA TYR A 267 -20.15 4.79 -17.77
C TYR A 267 -19.31 3.73 -18.43
N VAL A 268 -19.86 3.02 -19.42
CA VAL A 268 -19.10 2.14 -20.31
C VAL A 268 -18.89 2.84 -21.63
N CYS A 269 -17.65 2.80 -22.11
CA CYS A 269 -17.27 3.41 -23.36
C CYS A 269 -16.89 2.31 -24.35
N SER A 270 -17.75 2.11 -25.36
CA SER A 270 -17.52 1.21 -26.47
C SER A 270 -17.24 2.00 -27.76
N LEU A 271 -16.65 1.34 -28.74
CA LEU A 271 -16.34 1.90 -30.04
C LEU A 271 -17.19 1.19 -31.10
N LYS A 272 -17.90 1.95 -31.92
CA LYS A 272 -18.66 1.46 -33.06
C LYS A 272 -18.44 2.40 -34.23
N ASP A 273 -17.95 1.89 -35.35
CA ASP A 273 -17.70 2.67 -36.58
C ASP A 273 -16.89 3.96 -36.35
N ASP A 274 -15.76 3.84 -35.63
CA ASP A 274 -14.88 4.94 -35.17
C ASP A 274 -15.55 6.02 -34.27
N ASN A 275 -16.80 5.82 -33.87
CA ASN A 275 -17.51 6.67 -32.91
C ASN A 275 -17.54 6.04 -31.50
N PHE A 276 -17.49 6.90 -30.48
CA PHE A 276 -17.63 6.47 -29.09
C PHE A 276 -19.09 6.44 -28.67
N ILE A 277 -19.54 5.27 -28.22
CA ILE A 277 -20.82 5.09 -27.54
C ILE A 277 -20.51 5.08 -26.04
N ILE A 278 -21.06 6.06 -25.31
CA ILE A 278 -20.89 6.22 -23.88
C ILE A 278 -22.24 6.01 -23.22
N GLU A 279 -22.39 4.88 -22.56
CA GLU A 279 -23.63 4.50 -21.91
C GLU A 279 -23.49 4.50 -20.40
N HIS A 280 -24.56 4.90 -19.73
CA HIS A 280 -24.64 4.86 -18.28
C HIS A 280 -24.72 3.40 -17.81
N TYR A 281 -23.86 3.00 -16.88
CA TYR A 281 -23.87 1.68 -16.27
C TYR A 281 -24.59 1.77 -14.93
N HIS A 282 -25.84 1.29 -14.89
CA HIS A 282 -26.58 1.23 -13.63
C HIS A 282 -25.92 0.21 -12.66
N PRO A 283 -25.67 0.55 -11.37
CA PRO A 283 -24.97 -0.33 -10.44
C PRO A 283 -25.58 -1.73 -10.29
N CYS A 284 -26.92 -1.85 -10.27
CA CYS A 284 -27.60 -3.14 -10.23
C CYS A 284 -27.27 -4.06 -11.41
N ALA A 285 -26.97 -3.53 -12.60
CA ALA A 285 -26.70 -4.36 -13.79
C ALA A 285 -25.47 -5.28 -13.63
N ALA A 286 -24.63 -5.04 -12.62
CA ALA A 286 -23.50 -5.90 -12.27
C ALA A 286 -23.85 -7.14 -11.42
N LEU A 287 -25.05 -7.18 -10.85
CA LEU A 287 -25.49 -8.24 -9.96
C LEU A 287 -26.07 -9.43 -10.74
N THR A 288 -26.16 -10.58 -10.08
CA THR A 288 -26.89 -11.76 -10.56
C THR A 288 -27.80 -12.25 -9.45
N VAL A 289 -28.90 -12.92 -9.80
CA VAL A 289 -29.80 -13.55 -8.83
C VAL A 289 -29.03 -14.48 -7.88
N SER A 290 -28.15 -15.32 -8.42
CA SER A 290 -27.31 -16.25 -7.62
C SER A 290 -26.39 -15.53 -6.63
N HIS A 291 -25.83 -14.37 -7.02
CA HIS A 291 -25.01 -13.56 -6.13
C HIS A 291 -25.85 -12.96 -5.00
N MET A 292 -27.01 -12.38 -5.35
CA MET A 292 -27.88 -11.72 -4.39
C MET A 292 -28.51 -12.73 -3.40
N GLN A 293 -28.87 -13.93 -3.84
CA GLN A 293 -29.33 -15.01 -2.95
C GLN A 293 -28.25 -15.44 -1.96
N LYS A 294 -26.98 -15.52 -2.41
CA LYS A 294 -25.88 -16.01 -1.59
C LYS A 294 -25.27 -14.95 -0.66
N TYR A 295 -25.23 -13.69 -1.12
CA TYR A 295 -24.46 -12.63 -0.46
C TYR A 295 -25.26 -11.33 -0.21
N GLY A 296 -26.48 -11.21 -0.74
CA GLY A 296 -27.25 -9.97 -0.75
C GLY A 296 -26.72 -8.93 -1.75
N ILE A 297 -27.24 -7.72 -1.67
CA ILE A 297 -26.71 -6.54 -2.38
C ILE A 297 -25.53 -5.98 -1.56
N PRO A 298 -24.34 -5.74 -2.16
CA PRO A 298 -23.22 -5.14 -1.44
C PRO A 298 -23.58 -3.79 -0.80
N LEU A 299 -23.21 -3.61 0.47
CA LEU A 299 -23.54 -2.40 1.25
C LEU A 299 -22.90 -1.12 0.69
N ASP A 300 -21.80 -1.25 -0.03
CA ASP A 300 -21.04 -0.18 -0.67
C ASP A 300 -21.50 0.13 -2.11
N LEU A 301 -22.43 -0.67 -2.66
CA LEU A 301 -23.05 -0.43 -3.95
C LEU A 301 -24.14 0.66 -3.83
N GLY A 302 -23.73 1.90 -3.62
CA GLY A 302 -24.62 3.07 -3.51
C GLY A 302 -25.17 3.54 -4.87
N PHE A 303 -26.39 4.06 -4.87
CA PHE A 303 -27.05 4.67 -6.03
C PHE A 303 -27.07 6.19 -5.91
N SER A 304 -26.90 6.91 -7.02
CA SER A 304 -27.30 8.31 -7.09
C SER A 304 -28.83 8.45 -6.99
N PRO A 305 -29.36 9.62 -6.62
CA PRO A 305 -30.81 9.86 -6.63
C PRO A 305 -31.45 9.55 -7.99
N ARG A 306 -30.75 9.86 -9.08
CA ARG A 306 -31.16 9.55 -10.45
C ARG A 306 -31.15 8.05 -10.72
N GLU A 307 -30.11 7.33 -10.30
CA GLU A 307 -30.03 5.87 -10.42
C GLU A 307 -31.17 5.18 -9.67
N SER A 308 -31.59 5.71 -8.51
CA SER A 308 -32.74 5.16 -7.76
C SER A 308 -34.05 5.28 -8.54
N VAL A 309 -34.30 6.42 -9.20
CA VAL A 309 -35.47 6.57 -10.09
C VAL A 309 -35.38 5.67 -11.31
N LEU A 310 -34.19 5.53 -11.92
CA LEU A 310 -33.99 4.62 -13.05
C LEU A 310 -34.26 3.16 -12.66
N LEU A 311 -33.88 2.74 -11.46
CA LEU A 311 -34.19 1.42 -10.95
C LEU A 311 -35.71 1.25 -10.79
N TYR A 312 -36.40 2.21 -10.18
CA TYR A 312 -37.86 2.17 -10.05
C TYR A 312 -38.54 2.08 -11.42
N ASP A 313 -38.16 2.91 -12.39
CA ASP A 313 -38.74 2.89 -13.74
C ASP A 313 -38.52 1.56 -14.44
N ALA A 314 -37.31 1.00 -14.32
CA ALA A 314 -36.99 -0.32 -14.87
C ALA A 314 -37.80 -1.42 -14.18
N MET A 315 -38.01 -1.32 -12.86
CA MET A 315 -38.91 -2.21 -12.14
C MET A 315 -40.31 -2.09 -12.76
N VAL A 316 -40.87 -0.86 -12.92
CA VAL A 316 -42.26 -0.64 -13.41
C VAL A 316 -42.45 -1.28 -14.76
N HIS A 317 -41.45 -1.12 -15.62
CA HIS A 317 -41.46 -1.72 -16.95
C HIS A 317 -41.50 -3.25 -16.93
N VAL A 318 -40.74 -3.90 -16.03
CA VAL A 318 -40.61 -5.36 -15.98
C VAL A 318 -41.79 -6.05 -15.27
N TRP A 319 -42.37 -5.40 -14.27
CA TRP A 319 -43.50 -5.95 -13.51
C TRP A 319 -44.55 -4.89 -13.14
N PRO A 320 -45.34 -4.39 -14.10
CA PRO A 320 -46.30 -3.30 -13.84
C PRO A 320 -47.33 -3.58 -12.72
N GLU A 321 -47.62 -4.85 -12.46
CA GLU A 321 -48.64 -5.29 -11.49
C GLU A 321 -48.08 -5.60 -10.08
N TRP A 322 -46.84 -5.20 -9.73
CA TRP A 322 -46.33 -5.47 -8.38
C TRP A 322 -47.10 -4.68 -7.31
N THR A 323 -47.29 -5.29 -6.14
CA THR A 323 -48.21 -4.82 -5.10
C THR A 323 -47.86 -3.46 -4.50
N ARG A 324 -46.57 -3.13 -4.42
CA ARG A 324 -46.04 -1.89 -3.84
C ARG A 324 -45.72 -0.77 -4.85
N VAL A 325 -46.18 -0.85 -6.11
CA VAL A 325 -45.84 0.16 -7.17
C VAL A 325 -46.15 1.56 -6.66
N GLN A 326 -47.39 1.76 -6.21
CA GLN A 326 -47.87 3.06 -5.77
C GLN A 326 -47.16 3.57 -4.52
N GLU A 327 -46.71 2.67 -3.63
CA GLU A 327 -45.99 3.06 -2.41
C GLU A 327 -44.58 3.60 -2.72
N LEU A 328 -43.95 3.08 -3.77
CA LEU A 328 -42.57 3.41 -4.17
C LEU A 328 -42.50 4.42 -5.34
N GLU A 329 -43.63 4.90 -5.86
CA GLU A 329 -43.63 6.02 -6.80
C GLU A 329 -43.03 7.26 -6.11
N PRO A 330 -42.06 7.97 -6.70
CA PRO A 330 -41.43 9.14 -6.09
C PRO A 330 -42.40 10.18 -5.51
N GLU A 331 -43.57 10.40 -6.12
CA GLU A 331 -44.52 11.40 -5.60
C GLU A 331 -45.35 10.91 -4.40
N GLU A 332 -45.51 9.59 -4.26
CA GLU A 332 -46.30 8.96 -3.20
C GLU A 332 -45.43 8.39 -2.08
N PHE A 333 -44.12 8.24 -2.31
CA PHE A 333 -43.19 7.71 -1.33
C PHE A 333 -43.24 8.49 -0.02
N ARG A 334 -43.46 7.78 1.09
CA ARG A 334 -43.74 8.37 2.41
C ARG A 334 -42.72 9.43 2.87
N CYS A 335 -41.45 9.31 2.51
CA CYS A 335 -40.43 10.29 2.91
C CYS A 335 -40.40 11.55 2.03
N PHE A 336 -40.98 11.50 0.83
CA PHE A 336 -41.05 12.61 -0.13
C PHE A 336 -42.42 13.29 -0.12
N LYS A 337 -43.48 12.51 0.09
CA LYS A 337 -44.85 12.99 0.08
C LYS A 337 -45.02 14.19 1.00
N ASN A 338 -45.59 15.26 0.46
CA ASN A 338 -45.79 16.56 1.10
C ASN A 338 -44.52 17.35 1.47
N LYS A 339 -43.31 16.89 1.10
CA LYS A 339 -42.09 17.69 1.23
C LYS A 339 -41.92 18.60 0.03
N VAL A 340 -41.67 19.88 0.29
CA VAL A 340 -41.31 20.85 -0.75
C VAL A 340 -39.91 20.58 -1.29
N VAL A 341 -38.97 20.23 -0.40
CA VAL A 341 -37.57 19.98 -0.74
C VAL A 341 -37.14 18.63 -0.20
N ILE A 342 -36.64 17.77 -1.10
CA ILE A 342 -36.09 16.47 -0.75
C ILE A 342 -34.65 16.66 -0.28
N MET A 343 -34.32 16.10 0.90
CA MET A 343 -32.94 16.08 1.39
C MET A 343 -32.21 14.83 0.91
N ARG A 344 -30.88 14.85 0.94
CA ARG A 344 -30.08 13.68 0.56
C ARG A 344 -30.32 12.46 1.45
N ALA A 345 -30.60 12.69 2.74
CA ALA A 345 -31.01 11.64 3.67
C ALA A 345 -32.35 10.98 3.27
N ASP A 346 -33.27 11.74 2.66
CA ASP A 346 -34.54 11.20 2.16
C ASP A 346 -34.31 10.35 0.90
N ALA A 347 -33.51 10.84 -0.04
CA ALA A 347 -33.16 10.10 -1.25
C ALA A 347 -32.47 8.75 -0.92
N LYS A 348 -31.65 8.72 0.13
CA LYS A 348 -31.03 7.49 0.62
C LYS A 348 -32.02 6.49 1.22
N LYS A 349 -33.04 6.96 1.95
CA LYS A 349 -34.11 6.08 2.43
C LYS A 349 -34.87 5.44 1.27
N TYR A 350 -35.08 6.19 0.20
CA TYR A 350 -35.72 5.68 -1.02
C TYR A 350 -34.87 4.60 -1.70
N GLU A 351 -33.56 4.84 -1.85
CA GLU A 351 -32.60 3.84 -2.31
C GLU A 351 -32.68 2.54 -1.48
N GLU A 352 -32.68 2.66 -0.14
CA GLU A 352 -32.73 1.52 0.77
C GLU A 352 -34.03 0.71 0.64
N GLU A 353 -35.18 1.38 0.49
CA GLU A 353 -36.47 0.71 0.27
C GLU A 353 -36.54 0.00 -1.09
N LEU A 354 -36.03 0.63 -2.17
CA LEU A 354 -35.93 -0.02 -3.48
C LEU A 354 -35.05 -1.27 -3.44
N LYS A 355 -33.92 -1.22 -2.72
CA LYS A 355 -33.05 -2.39 -2.53
C LYS A 355 -33.74 -3.51 -1.74
N LYS A 356 -34.51 -3.18 -0.70
CA LYS A 356 -35.31 -4.17 0.05
C LYS A 356 -36.36 -4.82 -0.84
N GLU A 357 -37.06 -4.02 -1.65
CA GLU A 357 -38.07 -4.52 -2.58
C GLU A 357 -37.44 -5.44 -3.63
N LEU A 358 -36.29 -5.06 -4.18
CA LEU A 358 -35.54 -5.90 -5.12
C LEU A 358 -35.13 -7.25 -4.49
N MET A 359 -34.71 -7.25 -3.22
CA MET A 359 -34.43 -8.49 -2.47
C MET A 359 -35.70 -9.32 -2.21
N HIS A 360 -36.85 -8.67 -2.03
CA HIS A 360 -38.13 -9.34 -1.88
C HIS A 360 -38.58 -10.00 -3.20
N TRP A 361 -38.40 -9.33 -4.34
CA TRP A 361 -38.67 -9.91 -5.67
C TRP A 361 -37.90 -11.20 -5.92
N ILE A 362 -36.67 -11.33 -5.40
CA ILE A 362 -35.90 -12.57 -5.50
C ILE A 362 -36.60 -13.73 -4.81
N GLN A 363 -37.29 -13.46 -3.70
CA GLN A 363 -38.03 -14.48 -2.95
C GLN A 363 -39.34 -14.87 -3.66
N LEU A 364 -39.97 -13.92 -4.36
CA LEU A 364 -41.23 -14.12 -5.08
C LEU A 364 -41.04 -14.75 -6.46
N ASP A 365 -40.25 -14.11 -7.33
CA ASP A 365 -39.96 -14.58 -8.69
C ASP A 365 -38.55 -14.14 -9.14
N PRO A 366 -37.55 -15.04 -9.02
CA PRO A 366 -36.19 -14.78 -9.50
C PRO A 366 -36.09 -14.49 -11.01
N SER A 367 -37.06 -14.93 -11.83
CA SER A 367 -37.08 -14.68 -13.28
C SER A 367 -37.25 -13.19 -13.57
N LYS A 368 -38.16 -12.52 -12.85
CA LYS A 368 -38.40 -11.07 -12.97
C LYS A 368 -37.17 -10.25 -12.62
N VAL A 369 -36.44 -10.67 -11.58
CA VAL A 369 -35.18 -10.02 -11.22
C VAL A 369 -34.14 -10.20 -12.32
N ASN A 370 -34.01 -11.39 -12.92
CA ASN A 370 -33.10 -11.57 -14.07
C ASN A 370 -33.47 -10.68 -15.27
N GLN A 371 -34.76 -10.54 -15.58
CA GLN A 371 -35.24 -9.64 -16.65
C GLN A 371 -34.88 -8.18 -16.34
N LEU A 372 -35.12 -7.72 -15.11
CA LEU A 372 -34.74 -6.38 -14.65
C LEU A 372 -33.24 -6.11 -14.73
N LEU A 373 -32.41 -7.04 -14.24
CA LEU A 373 -30.97 -6.89 -14.28
C LEU A 373 -30.43 -6.84 -15.71
N ASN A 374 -31.05 -7.59 -16.64
CA ASN A 374 -30.70 -7.53 -18.06
C ASN A 374 -31.19 -6.25 -18.74
N TYR A 375 -32.37 -5.73 -18.37
CA TYR A 375 -32.89 -4.45 -18.87
C TYR A 375 -31.96 -3.28 -18.51
N LEU A 376 -31.34 -3.33 -17.33
CA LEU A 376 -30.40 -2.29 -16.86
C LEU A 376 -28.98 -2.41 -17.45
N LYS A 377 -28.67 -3.47 -18.20
CA LYS A 377 -27.32 -3.66 -18.78
C LYS A 377 -27.11 -2.69 -19.95
N PRO A 378 -25.95 -2.01 -20.00
CA PRO A 378 -25.62 -1.19 -21.16
C PRO A 378 -25.35 -2.06 -22.38
N GLU A 379 -25.65 -1.54 -23.55
CA GLU A 379 -25.20 -2.10 -24.82
C GLU A 379 -23.69 -1.87 -24.95
N THR A 380 -22.98 -2.95 -25.32
CA THR A 380 -21.52 -2.88 -25.48
C THR A 380 -21.10 -3.51 -26.78
N PHE A 381 -20.20 -2.82 -27.48
CA PHE A 381 -19.55 -3.30 -28.70
C PHE A 381 -18.09 -3.62 -28.39
N ASP A 382 -17.67 -4.84 -28.72
CA ASP A 382 -16.26 -5.20 -28.57
C ASP A 382 -15.46 -4.77 -29.80
N SER A 383 -14.26 -4.27 -29.55
CA SER A 383 -13.31 -3.83 -30.57
C SER A 383 -11.93 -4.40 -30.24
N ALA A 384 -11.08 -4.52 -31.27
CA ALA A 384 -9.75 -5.06 -31.08
C ALA A 384 -8.92 -4.17 -30.14
N GLU A 385 -8.08 -4.78 -29.31
CA GLU A 385 -7.21 -4.07 -28.36
C GLU A 385 -6.26 -3.07 -29.07
N SER A 386 -5.81 -3.39 -30.28
CA SER A 386 -5.01 -2.50 -31.13
C SER A 386 -5.75 -1.21 -31.48
N GLU A 387 -7.04 -1.33 -31.79
CA GLU A 387 -7.93 -0.24 -32.16
C GLU A 387 -8.29 0.64 -30.96
N LYS A 388 -8.64 0.04 -29.82
CA LYS A 388 -8.82 0.74 -28.52
C LYS A 388 -7.60 1.61 -28.20
N ARG A 389 -6.38 1.07 -28.36
CA ARG A 389 -5.16 1.86 -28.14
C ARG A 389 -4.95 2.96 -29.18
N ARG A 390 -5.36 2.75 -30.44
CA ARG A 390 -5.27 3.75 -31.52
C ARG A 390 -6.20 4.92 -31.25
N MET A 391 -7.42 4.63 -30.80
CA MET A 391 -8.49 5.60 -30.58
C MET A 391 -8.41 6.31 -29.23
N PHE A 392 -7.52 5.89 -28.32
CA PHE A 392 -7.35 6.53 -27.01
C PHE A 392 -7.19 8.07 -27.05
N PRO A 393 -6.41 8.69 -27.96
CA PRO A 393 -6.37 10.15 -28.05
C PRO A 393 -7.72 10.78 -28.38
N CYS A 394 -8.49 10.18 -29.29
CA CYS A 394 -9.84 10.64 -29.64
C CYS A 394 -10.80 10.51 -28.46
N PHE A 395 -10.65 9.46 -27.63
CA PHE A 395 -11.43 9.30 -26.41
C PHE A 395 -11.16 10.44 -25.41
N VAL A 396 -9.90 10.86 -25.25
CA VAL A 396 -9.54 11.99 -24.37
C VAL A 396 -10.11 13.31 -24.90
N GLU A 397 -10.13 13.51 -26.22
CA GLU A 397 -10.80 14.68 -26.82
C GLU A 397 -12.31 14.65 -26.58
N LYS A 398 -12.94 13.48 -26.69
CA LYS A 398 -14.36 13.33 -26.37
C LYS A 398 -14.66 13.71 -24.91
N LEU A 399 -13.82 13.28 -23.98
CA LEU A 399 -13.93 13.68 -22.56
C LEU A 399 -13.73 15.19 -22.37
N LYS A 400 -12.83 15.82 -23.15
CA LYS A 400 -12.64 17.28 -23.15
C LYS A 400 -13.91 18.01 -23.62
N GLU A 401 -14.51 17.55 -24.72
CA GLU A 401 -15.77 18.11 -25.26
C GLU A 401 -16.92 18.00 -24.25
N MET A 402 -16.99 16.89 -23.51
CA MET A 402 -17.99 16.68 -22.46
C MET A 402 -17.70 17.46 -21.16
N GLY A 403 -16.61 18.25 -21.09
CA GLY A 403 -16.23 18.94 -19.86
C GLY A 403 -15.75 18.03 -18.73
N ASN A 404 -15.38 16.78 -19.03
CA ASN A 404 -14.99 15.74 -18.06
C ASN A 404 -13.48 15.68 -17.78
N LEU A 405 -12.72 16.72 -18.15
CA LEU A 405 -11.33 16.90 -17.72
C LEU A 405 -11.29 17.85 -16.51
N PRO A 406 -10.42 17.62 -15.51
CA PRO A 406 -9.30 16.67 -15.48
C PRO A 406 -9.67 15.20 -15.22
N ALA A 407 -8.95 14.24 -15.84
CA ALA A 407 -9.22 12.80 -15.72
C ALA A 407 -7.96 11.97 -15.35
N ILE A 408 -8.08 10.95 -14.50
CA ILE A 408 -7.06 9.89 -14.37
C ILE A 408 -7.41 8.73 -15.28
N PHE A 409 -6.42 8.26 -16.03
CA PHE A 409 -6.48 6.99 -16.72
C PHE A 409 -5.65 5.95 -15.96
N PHE A 410 -6.33 4.96 -15.37
CA PHE A 410 -5.67 3.83 -14.71
C PHE A 410 -5.36 2.73 -15.72
N PHE A 411 -4.09 2.38 -15.86
CA PHE A 411 -3.64 1.24 -16.66
C PHE A 411 -2.96 0.21 -15.76
N TYR A 412 -3.15 -1.07 -16.08
CA TYR A 412 -2.54 -2.19 -15.32
C TYR A 412 -1.12 -2.54 -15.79
N ASN A 413 -0.56 -1.80 -16.76
CA ASN A 413 0.76 -2.05 -17.32
C ASN A 413 1.51 -0.73 -17.55
N ILE A 414 2.74 -0.63 -17.04
CA ILE A 414 3.64 0.53 -17.15
C ILE A 414 3.87 0.94 -18.61
N HIS A 415 4.12 -0.02 -19.50
CA HIS A 415 4.33 0.27 -20.91
C HIS A 415 3.09 0.91 -21.55
N SER A 416 1.89 0.44 -21.18
CA SER A 416 0.64 1.04 -21.66
C SER A 416 0.47 2.48 -21.17
N VAL A 417 0.88 2.79 -19.94
CA VAL A 417 0.87 4.16 -19.38
C VAL A 417 1.73 5.10 -20.25
N GLU A 418 3.00 4.75 -20.46
CA GLU A 418 3.94 5.60 -21.21
C GLU A 418 3.54 5.73 -22.69
N MET A 419 3.08 4.63 -23.30
CA MET A 419 2.68 4.58 -24.70
C MET A 419 1.44 5.45 -24.94
N SER A 420 0.41 5.34 -24.09
CA SER A 420 -0.80 6.15 -24.17
C SER A 420 -0.51 7.64 -24.00
N ALA A 421 0.32 8.02 -23.03
CA ALA A 421 0.77 9.41 -22.84
C ALA A 421 1.53 9.94 -24.06
N SER A 422 2.36 9.10 -24.68
CA SER A 422 3.13 9.47 -25.87
C SER A 422 2.25 9.63 -27.11
N ARG A 423 1.23 8.78 -27.27
CA ARG A 423 0.26 8.90 -28.36
C ARG A 423 -0.56 10.19 -28.25
N LEU A 424 -1.01 10.54 -27.05
CA LEU A 424 -1.65 11.82 -26.78
C LEU A 424 -0.74 12.99 -27.16
N PHE A 425 0.53 12.93 -26.74
CA PHE A 425 1.51 13.97 -27.07
C PHE A 425 1.72 14.11 -28.59
N THR A 426 1.90 13.01 -29.30
CA THR A 426 2.04 13.01 -30.76
C THR A 426 0.79 13.55 -31.45
N ASN A 427 -0.41 13.20 -30.96
CA ASN A 427 -1.67 13.74 -31.48
C ASN A 427 -1.73 15.28 -31.34
N LEU A 428 -1.43 15.83 -30.16
CA LEU A 428 -1.40 17.28 -29.93
C LEU A 428 -0.31 17.99 -30.75
N ILE A 429 0.84 17.34 -30.97
CA ILE A 429 1.91 17.87 -31.84
C ILE A 429 1.42 17.90 -33.29
N SER A 430 0.77 16.84 -33.76
CA SER A 430 0.18 16.77 -35.11
C SER A 430 -0.85 17.88 -35.32
N LYS A 431 -1.79 18.04 -34.39
CA LYS A 431 -2.77 19.15 -34.39
C LYS A 431 -2.10 20.52 -34.43
N GLN A 432 -1.02 20.72 -33.68
CA GLN A 432 -0.29 21.99 -33.72
C GLN A 432 0.39 22.22 -35.07
N ASN A 433 0.91 21.17 -35.69
CA ASN A 433 1.57 21.28 -37.00
C ASN A 433 0.57 21.56 -38.12
N THR A 434 -0.64 20.99 -38.08
CA THR A 434 -1.69 21.29 -39.05
C THR A 434 -2.20 22.74 -38.95
N HIS A 435 -2.12 23.36 -37.76
CA HIS A 435 -2.46 24.77 -37.57
C HIS A 435 -1.32 25.76 -37.89
N ASN A 436 -0.07 25.30 -38.02
CA ASN A 436 1.07 26.18 -38.27
C ASN A 436 1.27 26.40 -39.79
N ASP A 437 1.24 27.66 -40.23
CA ASP A 437 1.64 28.06 -41.58
C ASP A 437 3.12 27.65 -41.87
N PRO A 438 3.43 27.02 -43.04
CA PRO A 438 4.79 26.76 -43.50
C PRO A 438 5.77 27.96 -43.37
N ASN A 439 5.28 29.20 -43.47
CA ASN A 439 6.08 30.41 -43.28
C ASN A 439 6.55 30.61 -41.83
N SER A 440 5.72 30.24 -40.84
CA SER A 440 6.08 30.31 -39.41
C SER A 440 7.26 29.40 -39.06
N GLU A 441 7.37 28.24 -39.71
CA GLU A 441 8.50 27.31 -39.47
C GLU A 441 9.80 27.82 -40.12
N LYS A 442 9.71 28.47 -41.29
CA LYS A 442 10.84 29.19 -41.90
C LYS A 442 11.34 30.31 -40.98
N GLU A 443 10.43 31.11 -40.41
CA GLU A 443 10.77 32.18 -39.47
C GLU A 443 11.41 31.66 -38.19
N LYS A 444 10.90 30.58 -37.59
CA LYS A 444 11.55 29.92 -36.44
C LYS A 444 12.98 29.48 -36.78
N LYS A 445 13.20 28.91 -37.96
CA LYS A 445 14.54 28.49 -38.42
C LYS A 445 15.49 29.69 -38.59
N ILE A 446 14.99 30.80 -39.13
CA ILE A 446 15.73 32.06 -39.25
C ILE A 446 16.08 32.62 -37.86
N LEU A 447 15.11 32.74 -36.97
CA LEU A 447 15.31 33.24 -35.61
C LEU A 447 16.25 32.35 -34.80
N ARG A 448 16.19 31.02 -34.95
CA ARG A 448 17.16 30.08 -34.33
C ARG A 448 18.58 30.31 -34.84
N ARG A 449 18.76 30.51 -36.15
CA ARG A 449 20.07 30.84 -36.73
C ARG A 449 20.60 32.17 -36.21
N LYS A 450 19.74 33.20 -36.14
CA LYS A 450 20.10 34.51 -35.55
C LYS A 450 20.49 34.37 -34.08
N LEU A 451 19.70 33.64 -33.29
CA LEU A 451 19.99 33.38 -31.87
C LEU A 451 21.33 32.65 -31.69
N TRP A 452 21.62 31.65 -32.51
CA TRP A 452 22.88 30.92 -32.47
C TRP A 452 24.08 31.81 -32.80
N LYS A 453 23.98 32.62 -33.86
CA LYS A 453 25.02 33.59 -34.23
C LYS A 453 25.25 34.59 -33.09
N ALA A 454 24.20 35.23 -32.57
CA ALA A 454 24.30 36.19 -31.49
C ALA A 454 24.87 35.59 -30.20
N THR A 455 24.43 34.39 -29.81
CA THR A 455 24.94 33.68 -28.61
C THR A 455 26.41 33.27 -28.77
N ARG A 456 26.84 32.86 -29.98
CA ARG A 456 28.24 32.54 -30.27
C ARG A 456 29.13 33.78 -30.24
N THR A 457 28.66 34.90 -30.77
CA THR A 457 29.36 36.20 -30.72
C THR A 457 29.45 36.71 -29.28
N GLN A 458 28.38 36.60 -28.49
CA GLN A 458 28.38 36.92 -27.06
C GLN A 458 29.41 36.07 -26.31
N ARG A 459 29.44 34.74 -26.51
CA ARG A 459 30.44 33.86 -25.88
C ARG A 459 31.87 34.20 -26.28
N ARG A 460 32.13 34.52 -27.55
CA ARG A 460 33.46 34.97 -28.01
C ARG A 460 33.87 36.29 -27.36
N ASN A 461 32.96 37.26 -27.29
CA ASN A 461 33.24 38.56 -26.68
C ASN A 461 33.40 38.45 -25.15
N CYS A 462 32.70 37.54 -24.49
CA CYS A 462 32.87 37.25 -23.05
C CYS A 462 34.11 36.38 -22.74
N ALA A 463 34.56 35.52 -23.66
CA ALA A 463 35.79 34.73 -23.46
C ALA A 463 37.07 35.57 -23.59
N VAL A 464 37.03 36.62 -24.42
CA VAL A 464 38.13 37.58 -24.62
C VAL A 464 38.13 38.70 -23.55
N PHE A 465 37.18 38.66 -22.61
CA PHE A 465 36.95 39.70 -21.60
C PHE A 465 38.08 39.83 -20.58
N PHE A 466 38.99 38.85 -20.48
CA PHE A 466 40.09 38.88 -19.52
C PHE A 466 41.27 39.79 -19.91
N ASN A 467 41.33 40.38 -21.13
CA ASN A 467 42.55 41.04 -21.62
C ASN A 467 42.38 42.46 -22.23
N SER A 468 41.27 43.19 -22.06
CA SER A 468 41.22 44.61 -22.51
C SER A 468 40.06 45.41 -21.92
N ASP A 469 40.36 46.60 -21.40
CA ASP A 469 39.41 47.52 -20.76
C ASP A 469 38.94 48.60 -21.76
N SER A 470 37.83 48.35 -22.45
CA SER A 470 37.25 49.33 -23.38
C SER A 470 35.73 49.44 -23.19
N GLY A 471 35.25 50.61 -22.76
CA GLY A 471 33.82 50.89 -22.53
C GLY A 471 32.92 50.63 -23.74
N ALA A 472 33.44 50.82 -24.96
CA ALA A 472 32.74 50.50 -26.21
C ALA A 472 32.41 49.00 -26.36
N ARG A 473 33.15 48.11 -25.68
CA ARG A 473 32.98 46.65 -25.74
C ARG A 473 31.92 46.17 -24.74
N ILE A 474 31.87 46.80 -23.56
CA ILE A 474 30.80 46.59 -22.57
C ILE A 474 29.44 46.95 -23.18
N GLN A 475 29.37 48.10 -23.86
CA GLN A 475 28.15 48.54 -24.54
C GLN A 475 27.69 47.55 -25.62
N ARG A 476 28.62 46.97 -26.40
CA ARG A 476 28.30 45.89 -27.36
C ARG A 476 27.78 44.62 -26.70
N ILE A 477 28.30 44.24 -25.53
CA ILE A 477 27.83 43.05 -24.79
C ILE A 477 26.41 43.28 -24.26
N ILE A 478 26.10 44.48 -23.77
CA ILE A 478 24.75 44.86 -23.33
C ILE A 478 23.77 44.83 -24.51
N LEU A 479 24.15 45.43 -25.65
CA LEU A 479 23.36 45.40 -26.88
C LEU A 479 23.10 43.97 -27.38
N LEU A 480 24.14 43.12 -27.41
CA LEU A 480 24.00 41.70 -27.77
C LEU A 480 23.11 40.93 -26.79
N ALA A 481 23.18 41.24 -25.48
CA ALA A 481 22.31 40.62 -24.48
C ALA A 481 20.84 41.04 -24.66
N ALA A 482 20.59 42.31 -24.99
CA ALA A 482 19.26 42.82 -25.33
C ALA A 482 18.72 42.18 -26.62
N GLU A 483 19.55 42.08 -27.67
CA GLU A 483 19.21 41.41 -28.93
C GLU A 483 18.87 39.93 -28.69
N ILE A 484 19.68 39.20 -27.91
CA ILE A 484 19.39 37.80 -27.53
C ILE A 484 18.07 37.70 -26.77
N LYS A 485 17.80 38.64 -25.85
CA LYS A 485 16.54 38.69 -25.08
C LYS A 485 15.34 38.91 -26.01
N GLU A 486 15.47 39.79 -26.99
CA GLU A 486 14.42 40.09 -27.97
C GLU A 486 14.19 38.94 -28.95
N ILE A 487 15.26 38.34 -29.49
CA ILE A 487 15.15 37.13 -30.32
C ILE A 487 14.48 36.01 -29.54
N ARG A 488 14.84 35.79 -28.26
CA ARG A 488 14.18 34.80 -27.39
C ARG A 488 12.70 35.14 -27.16
N LYS A 489 12.34 36.41 -26.98
CA LYS A 489 10.95 36.87 -26.83
C LYS A 489 10.14 36.56 -28.09
N ASN A 490 10.67 36.87 -29.27
CA ASN A 490 10.02 36.59 -30.55
C ASN A 490 9.92 35.08 -30.81
N LEU A 491 10.99 34.33 -30.55
CA LEU A 491 10.98 32.86 -30.62
C LEU A 491 9.90 32.26 -29.70
N LYS A 492 9.71 32.82 -28.50
CA LYS A 492 8.69 32.39 -27.55
C LYS A 492 7.27 32.63 -28.05
N LYS A 493 7.03 33.71 -28.81
CA LYS A 493 5.75 33.95 -29.50
C LYS A 493 5.45 32.87 -30.54
N HIS A 494 6.43 32.51 -31.38
CA HIS A 494 6.25 31.44 -32.38
C HIS A 494 6.15 30.04 -31.77
N TYR A 495 6.69 29.81 -30.56
CA TYR A 495 6.51 28.56 -29.81
C TYR A 495 5.30 28.54 -28.88
N ALA A 496 4.46 29.58 -28.90
CA ALA A 496 3.22 29.56 -28.14
C ALA A 496 2.35 28.39 -28.63
N ILE A 497 1.99 27.49 -27.72
CA ILE A 497 1.10 26.37 -28.05
C ILE A 497 -0.33 26.96 -28.18
N SER A 498 -1.09 26.59 -29.21
CA SER A 498 -2.50 26.98 -29.27
C SER A 498 -3.29 26.38 -28.09
N PRO A 499 -4.32 27.05 -27.54
CA PRO A 499 -5.21 26.45 -26.53
C PRO A 499 -5.76 25.07 -26.93
N ASP A 500 -5.98 24.81 -28.23
CA ASP A 500 -6.48 23.53 -28.73
C ASP A 500 -5.42 22.41 -28.74
N CYS A 501 -4.14 22.78 -28.64
CA CYS A 501 -3.00 21.88 -28.69
C CYS A 501 -2.41 21.57 -27.30
N THR A 502 -3.16 21.86 -26.24
CA THR A 502 -2.82 21.58 -24.85
C THR A 502 -4.07 21.29 -24.03
N TYR A 503 -3.90 20.52 -22.96
CA TYR A 503 -4.90 20.37 -21.92
C TYR A 503 -4.65 21.33 -20.73
N THR A 504 -3.55 22.08 -20.72
CA THR A 504 -3.25 23.01 -19.62
C THR A 504 -4.13 24.24 -19.67
N ASP A 505 -4.57 24.70 -18.50
CA ASP A 505 -4.98 26.08 -18.33
C ASP A 505 -3.75 26.90 -17.91
N ARG A 506 -3.39 27.87 -18.75
CA ARG A 506 -2.18 28.69 -18.58
C ARG A 506 -2.28 29.71 -17.46
N THR A 507 -3.49 29.95 -16.96
CA THR A 507 -3.73 30.92 -15.88
C THR A 507 -3.46 30.35 -14.49
N VAL A 508 -3.48 29.02 -14.36
CA VAL A 508 -3.47 28.33 -13.07
C VAL A 508 -2.09 28.34 -12.40
N VAL A 509 -1.01 28.24 -13.16
CA VAL A 509 0.36 28.25 -12.62
C VAL A 509 1.19 29.28 -13.37
N ASP A 510 1.75 30.23 -12.61
CA ASP A 510 2.60 31.26 -13.18
C ASP A 510 3.87 30.67 -13.82
N HIS A 511 4.41 31.39 -14.79
CA HIS A 511 5.54 30.90 -15.58
C HIS A 511 6.81 30.68 -14.74
N GLN A 512 7.04 31.47 -13.69
CA GLN A 512 8.23 31.34 -12.85
C GLN A 512 8.15 30.08 -12.01
N THR A 513 7.01 29.82 -11.36
CA THR A 513 6.77 28.61 -10.58
C THR A 513 6.84 27.36 -11.45
N LEU A 514 6.19 27.38 -12.62
CA LEU A 514 6.27 26.26 -13.57
C LEU A 514 7.72 25.98 -14.00
N THR A 515 8.50 27.03 -14.29
CA THR A 515 9.90 26.88 -14.67
C THR A 515 10.76 26.35 -13.52
N LYS A 516 10.54 26.83 -12.29
CA LYS A 516 11.23 26.33 -11.08
C LYS A 516 10.96 24.84 -10.85
N ILE A 517 9.70 24.41 -11.00
CA ILE A 517 9.32 23.01 -10.83
C ILE A 517 9.95 22.15 -11.94
N LEU A 518 9.83 22.57 -13.20
CA LEU A 518 10.40 21.85 -14.34
C LEU A 518 11.94 21.81 -14.31
N HIS A 519 12.61 22.82 -13.74
CA HIS A 519 14.06 22.82 -13.57
C HIS A 519 14.55 21.68 -12.68
N ARG A 520 13.71 21.13 -11.80
CA ARG A 520 14.03 19.93 -11.00
C ARG A 520 14.27 18.69 -11.84
N LEU A 521 13.78 18.66 -13.09
CA LEU A 521 14.04 17.58 -14.05
C LEU A 521 15.43 17.71 -14.71
N ARG A 522 16.15 18.82 -14.55
CA ARG A 522 17.46 19.01 -15.18
C ARG A 522 18.46 17.96 -14.69
N GLY A 523 19.24 17.40 -15.61
CA GLY A 523 20.20 16.33 -15.30
C GLY A 523 19.59 14.92 -15.21
N THR A 524 18.27 14.78 -15.22
CA THR A 524 17.61 13.46 -15.20
C THR A 524 17.47 12.85 -16.60
N ARG A 525 17.47 11.53 -16.70
CA ARG A 525 17.34 10.79 -17.97
C ARG A 525 15.94 11.01 -18.54
N GLN A 526 15.81 11.15 -19.86
CA GLN A 526 14.52 11.41 -20.54
C GLN A 526 13.76 12.69 -20.10
N SER A 527 14.42 13.59 -19.36
CA SER A 527 13.84 14.86 -18.89
C SER A 527 13.17 15.67 -19.99
N TYR A 528 13.74 15.70 -21.21
CA TYR A 528 13.19 16.44 -22.34
C TYR A 528 11.79 15.94 -22.76
N ARG A 529 11.56 14.62 -22.72
CA ARG A 529 10.31 13.99 -23.14
C ARG A 529 9.21 14.28 -22.13
N LEU A 530 9.49 14.05 -20.85
CA LEU A 530 8.57 14.37 -19.76
C LEU A 530 8.27 15.87 -19.70
N HIS A 531 9.28 16.72 -19.89
CA HIS A 531 9.10 18.16 -19.95
C HIS A 531 8.16 18.59 -21.09
N GLY A 532 8.27 17.97 -22.27
CA GLY A 532 7.35 18.21 -23.40
C GLY A 532 5.90 17.84 -23.07
N LEU A 533 5.70 16.65 -22.49
CA LEU A 533 4.39 16.17 -22.02
C LEU A 533 3.76 17.12 -21.00
N LEU A 534 4.51 17.46 -19.95
CA LEU A 534 4.05 18.29 -18.83
C LEU A 534 3.61 19.68 -19.29
N ARG A 535 4.35 20.31 -20.23
CA ARG A 535 3.96 21.61 -20.79
C ARG A 535 2.66 21.58 -21.59
N ARG A 536 2.24 20.39 -22.04
CA ARG A 536 0.95 20.20 -22.72
C ARG A 536 -0.15 19.73 -21.78
N GLY A 537 0.15 19.53 -20.48
CA GLY A 537 -0.83 19.12 -19.47
C GLY A 537 -0.98 17.62 -19.36
N ILE A 538 -0.07 16.87 -19.97
CA ILE A 538 -0.03 15.41 -19.92
C ILE A 538 1.06 15.03 -18.89
N GLY A 539 0.66 14.26 -17.89
CA GLY A 539 1.59 13.59 -16.98
C GLY A 539 1.37 12.09 -17.05
N TYR A 540 2.34 11.32 -16.60
CA TYR A 540 2.14 9.91 -16.29
C TYR A 540 2.85 9.56 -14.98
N HIS A 541 2.39 8.51 -14.30
CA HIS A 541 2.90 8.10 -12.99
C HIS A 541 2.92 6.58 -12.89
N HIS A 542 4.07 6.01 -12.49
CA HIS A 542 4.20 4.58 -12.15
C HIS A 542 5.45 4.32 -11.30
N GLY A 543 5.51 3.11 -10.71
CA GLY A 543 6.58 2.68 -9.80
C GLY A 543 8.00 2.69 -10.38
N SER A 544 8.16 2.57 -11.70
CA SER A 544 9.49 2.55 -12.34
C SER A 544 10.06 3.93 -12.68
N MET A 545 9.29 5.02 -12.56
CA MET A 545 9.78 6.39 -12.80
C MET A 545 10.80 6.82 -11.74
N GLU A 546 11.75 7.67 -12.13
CA GLU A 546 12.65 8.31 -11.17
C GLU A 546 11.86 9.13 -10.14
N TYR A 547 12.33 9.13 -8.88
CA TYR A 547 11.65 9.85 -7.80
C TYR A 547 11.43 11.33 -8.10
N LYS A 548 12.44 12.02 -8.68
CA LYS A 548 12.34 13.43 -9.10
C LYS A 548 11.23 13.64 -10.14
N HIS A 549 11.04 12.70 -11.06
CA HIS A 549 9.98 12.78 -12.08
C HIS A 549 8.59 12.65 -11.45
N ARG A 550 8.40 11.64 -10.60
CA ARG A 550 7.13 11.42 -9.89
C ARG A 550 6.74 12.64 -9.07
N GLN A 551 7.69 13.18 -8.30
CA GLN A 551 7.46 14.40 -7.52
C GLN A 551 7.00 15.58 -8.40
N VAL A 552 7.67 15.81 -9.54
CA VAL A 552 7.29 16.91 -10.44
C VAL A 552 5.89 16.71 -11.02
N VAL A 553 5.54 15.49 -11.43
CA VAL A 553 4.18 15.15 -11.89
C VAL A 553 3.17 15.41 -10.76
N GLU A 554 3.42 14.90 -9.56
CA GLU A 554 2.54 15.08 -8.39
C GLU A 554 2.40 16.55 -7.97
N MET A 555 3.46 17.36 -8.07
CA MET A 555 3.42 18.80 -7.79
C MET A 555 2.55 19.54 -8.81
N LEU A 556 2.80 19.34 -10.11
CA LEU A 556 2.05 20.01 -11.18
C LEU A 556 0.59 19.55 -11.25
N PHE A 557 0.33 18.32 -10.87
CA PHE A 557 -1.00 17.77 -10.69
C PHE A 557 -1.75 18.43 -9.53
N ARG A 558 -1.11 18.59 -8.36
CA ARG A 558 -1.70 19.30 -7.22
C ARG A 558 -1.98 20.77 -7.53
N LEU A 559 -1.13 21.39 -8.34
CA LEU A 559 -1.34 22.75 -8.86
C LEU A 559 -2.36 22.82 -10.00
N LYS A 560 -3.04 21.72 -10.37
CA LYS A 560 -4.01 21.63 -11.49
C LYS A 560 -3.45 22.06 -12.86
N HIS A 561 -2.12 22.13 -12.99
CA HIS A 561 -1.44 22.37 -14.25
C HIS A 561 -1.57 21.14 -15.15
N ILE A 562 -1.41 19.96 -14.58
CA ILE A 562 -1.77 18.70 -15.20
C ILE A 562 -3.25 18.49 -14.94
N LYS A 563 -4.05 18.35 -16.00
CA LYS A 563 -5.49 18.10 -15.89
C LYS A 563 -5.76 16.61 -15.66
N MET A 564 -5.26 16.08 -14.54
CA MET A 564 -5.64 14.75 -14.06
C MET A 564 -6.23 14.86 -12.62
N SER A 565 -7.36 14.18 -12.37
CA SER A 565 -8.04 13.95 -11.07
C SER A 565 -7.14 13.24 -10.07
N GLY A 566 -7.34 13.23 -8.74
CA GLY A 566 -6.78 12.23 -7.79
C GLY A 566 -7.65 10.98 -7.64
N ARG A 567 -8.95 11.20 -7.70
CA ARG A 567 -10.09 10.26 -7.77
C ARG A 567 -11.27 11.05 -8.37
N ALA A 568 -12.32 10.36 -8.83
CA ALA A 568 -13.53 11.04 -9.29
C ALA A 568 -14.24 11.77 -8.12
N GLY A 569 -14.70 13.00 -8.35
CA GLY A 569 -15.44 13.81 -7.37
C GLY A 569 -14.55 14.67 -6.47
N ARG A 570 -14.09 15.81 -6.98
CA ARG A 570 -13.37 16.83 -6.20
C ARG A 570 -14.36 17.65 -5.36
N ARG A 571 -14.25 17.56 -4.03
CA ARG A 571 -15.07 18.35 -3.10
C ARG A 571 -14.91 19.84 -3.39
N GLY A 572 -16.03 20.54 -3.58
CA GLY A 572 -16.07 21.99 -3.86
C GLY A 572 -15.80 22.38 -5.31
N GLU A 573 -15.50 21.42 -6.21
CA GLU A 573 -15.25 21.69 -7.63
C GLU A 573 -16.15 20.88 -8.56
N ASP A 574 -16.34 19.59 -8.27
CA ASP A 574 -17.21 18.70 -9.04
C ASP A 574 -18.54 18.53 -8.30
N LEU A 575 -19.64 18.54 -9.04
CA LEU A 575 -20.97 18.19 -8.53
C LEU A 575 -21.16 16.66 -8.47
N ILE A 576 -20.65 15.94 -9.47
CA ILE A 576 -20.69 14.48 -9.61
C ILE A 576 -19.30 13.98 -9.99
N GLY A 577 -18.90 12.81 -9.48
CA GLY A 577 -17.69 12.13 -9.92
C GLY A 577 -17.98 11.11 -11.02
N ASN A 578 -17.49 11.35 -12.24
CA ASN A 578 -17.70 10.44 -13.36
C ASN A 578 -16.61 9.36 -13.44
N VAL A 579 -17.00 8.09 -13.63
CA VAL A 579 -16.10 6.94 -13.80
C VAL A 579 -16.36 6.28 -15.15
N PHE A 580 -15.35 6.25 -16.02
CA PHE A 580 -15.45 5.67 -17.36
C PHE A 580 -14.68 4.36 -17.48
N PHE A 581 -15.36 3.29 -17.90
CA PHE A 581 -14.76 2.01 -18.24
C PHE A 581 -14.47 1.97 -19.75
N TYR A 582 -13.24 2.30 -20.13
CA TYR A 582 -12.78 2.31 -21.53
C TYR A 582 -12.03 1.02 -21.88
N GLY A 583 -12.58 0.24 -22.82
CA GLY A 583 -11.93 -0.98 -23.30
C GLY A 583 -11.83 -2.12 -22.27
N ILE A 584 -12.69 -2.10 -21.24
CA ILE A 584 -12.74 -3.13 -20.21
C ILE A 584 -13.92 -4.06 -20.49
N PRO A 585 -13.72 -5.39 -20.58
CA PRO A 585 -14.81 -6.34 -20.82
C PRO A 585 -15.87 -6.28 -19.70
N LEU A 586 -17.15 -6.37 -20.08
CA LEU A 586 -18.29 -6.31 -19.16
C LEU A 586 -18.16 -7.27 -17.96
N PRO A 587 -17.78 -8.56 -18.12
CA PRO A 587 -17.63 -9.47 -16.98
C PRO A 587 -16.57 -9.02 -15.95
N LYS A 588 -15.55 -8.28 -16.40
CA LYS A 588 -14.52 -7.71 -15.52
C LYS A 588 -15.07 -6.49 -14.76
N ILE A 589 -15.90 -5.67 -15.40
CA ILE A 589 -16.61 -4.55 -14.77
C ILE A 589 -17.58 -5.08 -13.71
N GLU A 590 -18.42 -6.05 -14.08
CA GLU A 590 -19.36 -6.72 -13.17
C GLU A 590 -18.64 -7.24 -11.92
N ARG A 591 -17.49 -7.91 -12.10
CA ARG A 591 -16.67 -8.41 -10.99
C ARG A 591 -16.15 -7.30 -10.08
N LEU A 592 -15.79 -6.14 -10.62
CA LEU A 592 -15.30 -4.99 -9.85
C LEU A 592 -16.43 -4.29 -9.06
N LEU A 593 -17.65 -4.28 -9.59
CA LEU A 593 -18.80 -3.64 -8.95
C LEU A 593 -19.46 -4.55 -7.89
N LYS A 594 -19.44 -5.87 -8.09
CA LYS A 594 -20.00 -6.85 -7.13
C LYS A 594 -19.04 -7.30 -6.03
N SER A 595 -17.75 -6.92 -6.12
CA SER A 595 -16.77 -7.34 -5.12
C SER A 595 -17.01 -6.59 -3.80
N ASN A 596 -17.39 -7.32 -2.76
CA ASN A 596 -17.51 -6.76 -1.42
C ASN A 596 -16.18 -6.16 -0.96
N VAL A 597 -16.25 -5.04 -0.23
CA VAL A 597 -15.12 -4.55 0.56
C VAL A 597 -14.59 -5.71 1.42
N PRO A 598 -13.27 -6.02 1.38
CA PRO A 598 -12.71 -7.12 2.14
C PRO A 598 -13.00 -6.97 3.64
N LYS A 599 -13.47 -8.06 4.26
CA LYS A 599 -13.53 -8.16 5.72
C LYS A 599 -12.11 -8.18 6.26
N LEU A 600 -11.81 -7.31 7.23
CA LEU A 600 -10.55 -7.38 7.95
C LEU A 600 -10.53 -8.67 8.76
N LYS A 601 -9.53 -9.50 8.46
CA LYS A 601 -9.17 -10.71 9.19
C LYS A 601 -7.72 -10.54 9.66
N GLY A 602 -7.40 -11.05 10.85
CA GLY A 602 -6.01 -11.10 11.30
C GLY A 602 -5.19 -12.05 10.45
N GLN A 603 -3.92 -11.72 10.26
CA GLN A 603 -2.93 -12.58 9.61
C GLN A 603 -2.18 -13.38 10.67
N PHE A 604 -1.38 -14.37 10.24
CA PHE A 604 -0.51 -15.09 11.15
C PHE A 604 0.47 -14.10 11.82
N PRO A 605 0.41 -13.91 13.15
CA PRO A 605 1.02 -12.76 13.82
C PRO A 605 2.45 -13.04 14.32
N LEU A 606 2.97 -14.25 14.17
CA LEU A 606 4.28 -14.62 14.73
C LEU A 606 5.28 -14.97 13.62
N SER A 607 6.49 -14.45 13.76
CA SER A 607 7.67 -15.01 13.11
C SER A 607 8.68 -15.38 14.20
N ILE A 608 9.64 -16.25 13.89
CA ILE A 608 10.63 -16.67 14.88
C ILE A 608 11.52 -15.47 15.26
N THR A 609 11.84 -14.61 14.29
CA THR A 609 12.60 -13.39 14.58
C THR A 609 11.79 -12.38 15.39
N LEU A 610 10.46 -12.31 15.25
CA LEU A 610 9.64 -11.48 16.13
C LEU A 610 9.72 -11.99 17.58
N VAL A 611 9.62 -13.30 17.79
CA VAL A 611 9.76 -13.91 19.13
C VAL A 611 11.13 -13.56 19.74
N LEU A 612 12.21 -13.68 18.97
CA LEU A 612 13.55 -13.28 19.41
C LEU A 612 13.63 -11.79 19.79
N ARG A 613 13.03 -10.90 18.97
CA ARG A 613 12.99 -9.46 19.25
C ARG A 613 12.18 -9.12 20.50
N LEU A 614 11.08 -9.84 20.77
CA LEU A 614 10.32 -9.73 22.01
C LEU A 614 11.16 -10.16 23.22
N MET A 615 11.89 -11.28 23.12
CA MET A 615 12.78 -11.73 24.20
C MET A 615 13.93 -10.74 24.44
N LEU A 616 14.49 -10.13 23.39
CA LEU A 616 15.46 -9.02 23.51
C LEU A 616 14.89 -7.82 24.23
N LEU A 617 13.65 -7.42 23.91
CA LEU A 617 12.98 -6.35 24.62
C LEU A 617 12.81 -6.68 26.11
N VAL A 618 12.32 -7.87 26.44
CA VAL A 618 12.09 -8.32 27.82
C VAL A 618 13.40 -8.41 28.62
N ALA A 619 14.48 -8.89 27.99
CA ALA A 619 15.76 -9.07 28.66
C ALA A 619 16.48 -7.74 28.94
N ARG A 620 16.42 -6.77 28.00
CA ARG A 620 17.26 -5.57 28.01
C ARG A 620 16.54 -4.25 28.29
N ALA A 621 15.20 -4.22 28.33
CA ALA A 621 14.48 -2.99 28.65
C ALA A 621 14.69 -2.59 30.12
N ASP A 622 14.81 -1.27 30.35
CA ASP A 622 14.87 -0.69 31.71
C ASP A 622 13.63 -1.09 32.55
N ASP A 623 12.46 -1.13 31.90
CA ASP A 623 11.16 -1.44 32.51
C ASP A 623 10.73 -2.86 32.11
N LYS A 624 11.22 -3.87 32.84
CA LYS A 624 11.00 -5.28 32.51
C LYS A 624 9.52 -5.69 32.56
N GLU A 625 8.73 -5.10 33.46
CA GLU A 625 7.32 -5.44 33.59
C GLU A 625 6.50 -4.87 32.42
N ASP A 626 6.78 -3.63 31.98
CA ASP A 626 6.19 -3.07 30.76
C ASP A 626 6.60 -3.88 29.51
N ALA A 627 7.88 -4.27 29.42
CA ALA A 627 8.38 -5.08 28.31
C ALA A 627 7.70 -6.46 28.25
N LYS A 628 7.54 -7.15 29.40
CA LYS A 628 6.80 -8.41 29.50
C LYS A 628 5.33 -8.24 29.09
N ALA A 629 4.67 -7.19 29.57
CA ALA A 629 3.29 -6.91 29.21
C ALA A 629 3.14 -6.65 27.70
N LYS A 630 4.06 -5.91 27.06
CA LYS A 630 4.07 -5.72 25.61
C LYS A 630 4.20 -7.04 24.86
N ALA A 631 5.15 -7.88 25.26
CA ALA A 631 5.35 -9.19 24.66
C ALA A 631 4.11 -10.09 24.81
N LEU A 632 3.55 -10.17 26.01
CA LEU A 632 2.33 -10.95 26.26
C LEU A 632 1.14 -10.43 25.46
N SER A 633 1.01 -9.11 25.30
CA SER A 633 -0.05 -8.51 24.50
C SER A 633 -0.02 -9.02 23.06
N VAL A 634 1.16 -8.96 22.40
CA VAL A 634 1.36 -9.45 21.02
C VAL A 634 1.02 -10.94 20.90
N LEU A 635 1.41 -11.75 21.88
CA LEU A 635 1.19 -13.20 21.86
C LEU A 635 -0.27 -13.60 22.15
N GLN A 636 -0.99 -12.83 22.97
CA GLN A 636 -2.31 -13.24 23.48
C GLN A 636 -3.49 -12.59 22.74
N HIS A 637 -3.29 -11.43 22.13
CA HIS A 637 -4.36 -10.58 21.62
C HIS A 637 -4.30 -10.38 20.10
N SER A 638 -3.85 -11.40 19.37
CA SER A 638 -3.91 -11.38 17.91
C SER A 638 -5.34 -11.31 17.39
N LEU A 639 -5.57 -10.50 16.35
CA LEU A 639 -6.85 -10.42 15.65
C LEU A 639 -7.23 -11.76 15.00
N MET A 640 -6.24 -12.56 14.60
CA MET A 640 -6.45 -13.89 14.01
C MET A 640 -7.15 -14.83 15.00
N SER A 641 -6.77 -14.73 16.28
CA SER A 641 -7.30 -15.54 17.39
C SER A 641 -8.54 -14.96 18.07
N PHE A 642 -8.93 -13.72 17.73
CA PHE A 642 -10.04 -13.04 18.38
C PHE A 642 -11.35 -13.82 18.21
N LYS A 643 -11.99 -14.16 19.34
CA LYS A 643 -13.18 -15.04 19.42
C LYS A 643 -12.97 -16.46 18.86
N LYS A 644 -11.74 -16.93 18.75
CA LYS A 644 -11.37 -18.26 18.22
C LYS A 644 -10.38 -18.98 19.14
N PRO A 645 -10.85 -19.70 20.17
CA PRO A 645 -9.98 -20.32 21.18
C PRO A 645 -9.00 -21.35 20.61
N ASN A 646 -9.40 -22.13 19.60
CA ASN A 646 -8.53 -23.13 18.96
C ASN A 646 -7.31 -22.47 18.30
N ILE A 647 -7.52 -21.35 17.61
CA ILE A 647 -6.42 -20.58 16.99
C ILE A 647 -5.52 -19.98 18.06
N GLN A 648 -6.09 -19.46 19.16
CA GLN A 648 -5.29 -18.95 20.27
C GLN A 648 -4.40 -20.05 20.88
N CYS A 649 -4.91 -21.27 21.01
CA CYS A 649 -4.14 -22.42 21.47
C CYS A 649 -3.01 -22.76 20.49
N MET A 650 -3.31 -22.82 19.19
CA MET A 650 -2.31 -23.05 18.14
C MET A 650 -1.18 -22.02 18.19
N LEU A 651 -1.48 -20.72 18.30
CA LEU A 651 -0.47 -19.67 18.38
C LEU A 651 0.42 -19.81 19.62
N LYS A 652 -0.11 -20.30 20.75
CA LYS A 652 0.70 -20.61 21.95
C LYS A 652 1.68 -21.74 21.66
N PHE A 653 1.24 -22.82 21.01
CA PHE A 653 2.14 -23.90 20.62
C PHE A 653 3.20 -23.44 19.63
N TYR A 654 2.84 -22.61 18.65
CA TYR A 654 3.81 -22.04 17.72
C TYR A 654 4.83 -21.13 18.42
N PHE A 655 4.40 -20.36 19.41
CA PHE A 655 5.30 -19.57 20.25
C PHE A 655 6.28 -20.46 21.03
N ILE A 656 5.80 -21.57 21.61
CA ILE A 656 6.64 -22.55 22.31
C ILE A 656 7.65 -23.17 21.34
N TYR A 657 7.20 -23.59 20.15
CA TYR A 657 8.08 -24.07 19.09
C TYR A 657 9.16 -23.04 18.72
N SER A 658 8.77 -21.78 18.57
CA SER A 658 9.69 -20.69 18.25
C SER A 658 10.74 -20.50 19.35
N LEU A 659 10.34 -20.54 20.62
CA LEU A 659 11.27 -20.49 21.76
C LEU A 659 12.23 -21.69 21.75
N GLN A 660 11.70 -22.90 21.58
CA GLN A 660 12.51 -24.12 21.54
C GLN A 660 13.51 -24.08 20.39
N PHE A 661 13.10 -23.63 19.21
CA PHE A 661 13.98 -23.41 18.06
C PHE A 661 15.10 -22.43 18.41
N LEU A 662 14.76 -21.28 18.99
CA LEU A 662 15.74 -20.24 19.34
C LEU A 662 16.72 -20.70 20.42
N VAL A 663 16.28 -21.51 21.39
CA VAL A 663 17.17 -22.10 22.41
C VAL A 663 18.07 -23.17 21.79
N THR A 664 17.52 -24.05 20.96
CA THR A 664 18.26 -25.17 20.35
C THR A 664 19.34 -24.67 19.39
N GLU A 665 19.04 -23.63 18.61
CA GLU A 665 20.00 -23.00 17.69
C GLU A 665 20.88 -21.94 18.38
N GLY A 666 20.87 -21.83 19.71
CA GLY A 666 21.83 -21.01 20.47
C GLY A 666 21.61 -19.49 20.41
N TYR A 667 20.41 -19.02 20.05
CA TYR A 667 20.06 -17.60 20.09
C TYR A 667 19.53 -17.14 21.45
N LEU A 668 18.97 -18.07 22.22
CA LEU A 668 18.52 -17.89 23.60
C LEU A 668 19.19 -18.94 24.49
N ASN A 669 19.46 -18.61 25.75
CA ASN A 669 19.82 -19.60 26.77
C ASN A 669 18.56 -20.26 27.39
N GLN A 670 18.74 -21.16 28.35
CA GLN A 670 17.63 -21.86 29.02
C GLN A 670 16.68 -20.91 29.78
N GLU A 671 17.18 -19.76 30.23
CA GLU A 671 16.40 -18.70 30.87
C GLU A 671 15.73 -17.74 29.86
N CYS A 672 15.73 -18.08 28.56
CA CYS A 672 15.20 -17.25 27.47
C CYS A 672 15.88 -15.88 27.33
N VAL A 673 17.13 -15.75 27.77
CA VAL A 673 17.95 -14.55 27.60
C VAL A 673 18.70 -14.64 26.26
N PRO A 674 18.67 -13.59 25.42
CA PRO A 674 19.37 -13.59 24.15
C PRO A 674 20.89 -13.59 24.28
N ILE A 675 21.53 -14.48 23.51
CA ILE A 675 22.98 -14.72 23.50
C ILE A 675 23.51 -14.80 22.05
N GLY A 676 24.84 -14.90 21.90
CA GLY A 676 25.51 -15.13 20.61
C GLY A 676 25.08 -14.15 19.51
N TYR A 677 24.69 -14.69 18.36
CA TYR A 677 24.29 -13.93 17.17
C TYR A 677 22.87 -13.33 17.23
N SER A 678 22.18 -13.37 18.37
CA SER A 678 20.80 -12.87 18.52
C SER A 678 20.59 -11.42 18.05
N GLY A 679 21.56 -10.54 18.33
CA GLY A 679 21.54 -9.15 17.86
C GLY A 679 21.57 -9.03 16.33
N LEU A 680 22.44 -9.79 15.67
CA LEU A 680 22.59 -9.81 14.21
C LEU A 680 21.34 -10.37 13.53
N VAL A 681 20.81 -11.50 14.00
CA VAL A 681 19.57 -12.09 13.47
C VAL A 681 18.40 -11.12 13.59
N SER A 682 18.30 -10.43 14.73
CA SER A 682 17.24 -9.45 15.00
C SER A 682 17.35 -8.21 14.12
N HIS A 683 18.56 -7.76 13.81
CA HIS A 683 18.78 -6.65 12.87
C HIS A 683 18.37 -7.05 11.44
N LEU A 684 18.50 -8.33 11.08
CA LEU A 684 18.14 -8.88 9.77
C LEU A 684 16.74 -9.50 9.69
N HIS A 685 15.82 -9.20 10.62
CA HIS A 685 14.49 -9.82 10.70
C HIS A 685 13.64 -9.77 9.43
N TYR A 686 13.82 -8.76 8.56
CA TYR A 686 13.14 -8.68 7.26
C TYR A 686 13.49 -9.80 6.28
N HIS A 687 14.59 -10.51 6.56
CA HIS A 687 15.14 -11.54 5.70
C HIS A 687 14.97 -12.93 6.29
N GLU A 688 14.02 -13.13 7.22
CA GLU A 688 13.63 -14.47 7.66
C GLU A 688 13.16 -15.29 6.44
N PRO A 689 13.71 -16.50 6.18
CA PRO A 689 14.65 -17.26 7.03
C PRO A 689 16.14 -17.18 6.66
N ALA A 690 16.51 -16.42 5.63
CA ALA A 690 17.90 -16.26 5.19
C ALA A 690 18.83 -15.67 6.28
N ASN A 691 18.29 -14.94 7.27
CA ASN A 691 19.05 -14.46 8.43
C ASN A 691 19.61 -15.61 9.29
N PHE A 692 18.84 -16.68 9.55
CA PHE A 692 19.31 -17.86 10.31
C PHE A 692 20.35 -18.66 9.53
N VAL A 693 20.11 -18.86 8.23
CA VAL A 693 21.07 -19.53 7.35
C VAL A 693 22.40 -18.77 7.28
N PHE A 694 22.35 -17.45 7.21
CA PHE A 694 23.56 -16.62 7.19
C PHE A 694 24.42 -16.83 8.46
N VAL A 695 23.81 -16.95 9.63
CA VAL A 695 24.52 -17.28 10.88
C VAL A 695 25.10 -18.69 10.83
N SER A 696 24.34 -19.68 10.34
CA SER A 696 24.87 -21.05 10.21
C SER A 696 26.12 -21.12 9.31
N LEU A 697 26.20 -20.27 8.28
CA LEU A 697 27.39 -20.14 7.43
C LEU A 697 28.58 -19.45 8.16
N LEU A 698 28.30 -18.50 9.05
CA LEU A 698 29.31 -17.86 9.91
C LEU A 698 29.89 -18.86 10.93
N GLU A 699 29.02 -19.64 11.59
CA GLU A 699 29.43 -20.64 12.60
C GLU A 699 30.31 -21.75 12.02
N LYS A 700 30.11 -22.11 10.74
CA LYS A 700 30.96 -23.06 10.01
C LYS A 700 32.23 -22.40 9.43
N CYS A 701 32.51 -21.14 9.77
CA CYS A 701 33.65 -20.33 9.33
C CYS A 701 33.81 -20.24 7.81
N LEU A 702 32.73 -20.40 7.03
CA LEU A 702 32.82 -20.38 5.56
C LEU A 702 33.16 -18.99 5.01
N PHE A 703 32.68 -17.93 5.67
CA PHE A 703 33.06 -16.56 5.31
C PHE A 703 34.53 -16.27 5.62
N HIS A 704 35.10 -16.80 6.71
CA HIS A 704 36.54 -16.69 7.01
C HIS A 704 37.41 -17.41 5.99
N LYS A 705 36.96 -18.59 5.50
CA LYS A 705 37.63 -19.30 4.39
C LYS A 705 37.56 -18.54 3.06
N LEU A 706 36.46 -17.83 2.81
CA LEU A 706 36.27 -17.05 1.58
C LEU A 706 37.05 -15.72 1.62
N CYS A 707 36.98 -15.00 2.74
CA CYS A 707 37.52 -13.65 2.89
C CYS A 707 39.02 -13.70 3.22
N ILE A 708 39.84 -14.17 2.29
CA ILE A 708 41.31 -14.16 2.44
C ILE A 708 41.85 -12.87 1.80
N PRO A 709 42.59 -12.02 2.55
CA PRO A 709 43.11 -10.77 2.03
C PRO A 709 44.30 -11.00 1.07
N MET A 710 44.56 -10.02 0.21
CA MET A 710 45.75 -10.00 -0.64
C MET A 710 46.99 -9.69 0.20
N ASN A 711 48.10 -10.39 -0.08
CA ASN A 711 49.40 -10.16 0.57
C ASN A 711 50.07 -8.88 0.03
N VAL A 712 49.61 -7.71 0.48
CA VAL A 712 50.14 -6.40 0.11
C VAL A 712 50.48 -5.60 1.37
N LYS A 713 51.60 -4.84 1.36
CA LYS A 713 51.94 -3.92 2.45
C LYS A 713 50.90 -2.79 2.52
N GLY A 714 50.09 -2.74 3.59
CA GLY A 714 49.04 -1.73 3.78
C GLY A 714 47.77 -2.30 4.44
N PRO A 715 46.63 -1.57 4.42
CA PRO A 715 45.37 -2.09 4.95
C PRO A 715 44.92 -3.33 4.16
N LYS A 716 44.46 -4.37 4.86
CA LYS A 716 43.95 -5.61 4.25
C LYS A 716 42.91 -5.28 3.18
N ARG A 717 43.13 -5.75 1.95
CA ARG A 717 42.21 -5.63 0.82
C ARG A 717 41.90 -6.99 0.24
N PHE A 718 40.68 -7.17 -0.24
CA PHE A 718 40.22 -8.43 -0.81
C PHE A 718 40.18 -8.35 -2.34
N SER A 719 40.51 -9.47 -2.99
CA SER A 719 40.51 -9.56 -4.45
C SER A 719 39.11 -9.39 -5.05
N ASN A 720 39.03 -8.98 -6.32
CA ASN A 720 37.74 -8.88 -7.00
C ASN A 720 37.02 -10.24 -7.02
N ASP A 721 37.74 -11.35 -7.21
CA ASP A 721 37.15 -12.70 -7.23
C ASP A 721 36.52 -13.08 -5.88
N VAL A 722 37.19 -12.73 -4.77
CA VAL A 722 36.65 -12.93 -3.41
C VAL A 722 35.38 -12.10 -3.21
N MET A 723 35.41 -10.83 -3.60
CA MET A 723 34.28 -9.92 -3.43
C MET A 723 33.09 -10.29 -4.34
N GLU A 724 33.34 -10.70 -5.57
CA GLU A 724 32.30 -11.19 -6.49
C GLU A 724 31.66 -12.48 -5.98
N THR A 725 32.46 -13.41 -5.44
CA THR A 725 31.96 -14.64 -4.82
C THR A 725 31.14 -14.33 -3.57
N LEU A 726 31.60 -13.39 -2.73
CA LEU A 726 30.85 -12.92 -1.56
C LEU A 726 29.50 -12.30 -1.96
N VAL A 727 29.48 -11.47 -3.02
CA VAL A 727 28.24 -10.91 -3.57
C VAL A 727 27.32 -12.00 -4.12
N MET A 728 27.86 -13.02 -4.78
CA MET A 728 27.08 -14.15 -5.29
C MET A 728 26.40 -14.93 -4.16
N VAL A 729 27.14 -15.24 -3.08
CA VAL A 729 26.59 -15.90 -1.89
C VAL A 729 25.48 -15.06 -1.27
N LEU A 730 25.75 -13.77 -1.02
CA LEU A 730 24.75 -12.88 -0.43
C LEU A 730 23.54 -12.64 -1.35
N ALA A 731 23.73 -12.65 -2.67
CA ALA A 731 22.62 -12.54 -3.63
C ALA A 731 21.72 -13.79 -3.62
N ASN A 732 22.30 -14.98 -3.41
CA ASN A 732 21.55 -16.22 -3.23
C ASN A 732 20.74 -16.26 -1.91
N LEU A 733 21.18 -15.54 -0.88
CA LEU A 733 20.48 -15.43 0.41
C LEU A 733 19.46 -14.28 0.42
N PHE A 734 19.90 -13.05 0.12
CA PHE A 734 19.16 -11.81 0.33
C PHE A 734 18.73 -11.10 -0.97
N GLY A 735 19.30 -11.48 -2.11
CA GLY A 735 19.05 -10.87 -3.43
C GLY A 735 18.05 -11.64 -4.29
N ARG A 736 17.23 -12.52 -3.72
CA ARG A 736 16.48 -13.53 -4.46
C ARG A 736 15.35 -12.93 -5.31
N HIS A 737 15.54 -12.91 -6.63
CA HIS A 737 14.50 -12.53 -7.59
C HIS A 737 14.43 -13.59 -8.69
N HIS A 738 13.36 -14.39 -8.75
CA HIS A 738 13.26 -15.49 -9.71
C HIS A 738 12.87 -15.00 -11.12
N LEU A 739 13.48 -15.63 -12.12
CA LEU A 739 13.15 -15.47 -13.53
C LEU A 739 12.21 -16.59 -13.99
N SER A 740 11.44 -16.31 -15.04
CA SER A 740 10.61 -17.33 -15.70
C SER A 740 11.49 -18.47 -16.25
N PRO A 741 11.08 -19.74 -16.14
CA PRO A 741 11.81 -20.88 -16.73
C PRO A 741 12.07 -20.74 -18.24
N CYS A 742 11.22 -19.99 -18.95
CA CYS A 742 11.37 -19.71 -20.38
C CYS A 742 12.67 -18.97 -20.73
N VAL A 743 13.28 -18.28 -19.76
CA VAL A 743 14.55 -17.57 -19.95
C VAL A 743 15.66 -18.48 -20.43
N LYS A 744 15.71 -19.75 -19.98
CA LYS A 744 16.72 -20.72 -20.43
C LYS A 744 16.65 -21.02 -21.94
N LYS A 745 15.52 -20.74 -22.59
CA LYS A 745 15.35 -20.91 -24.04
C LYS A 745 15.89 -19.72 -24.86
N LEU A 746 16.12 -18.58 -24.22
CA LEU A 746 16.68 -17.39 -24.88
C LEU A 746 18.19 -17.61 -25.12
N LYS A 747 18.56 -18.12 -26.29
CA LYS A 747 19.95 -18.39 -26.73
C LYS A 747 20.87 -17.15 -26.83
N LYS A 748 20.47 -15.97 -26.31
CA LYS A 748 21.35 -14.79 -26.30
C LYS A 748 22.42 -14.97 -25.22
N ARG A 749 23.68 -15.15 -25.64
CA ARG A 749 24.83 -14.97 -24.76
C ARG A 749 25.00 -13.48 -24.49
N PHE A 750 25.01 -13.08 -23.22
CA PHE A 750 25.37 -11.74 -22.78
C PHE A 750 26.83 -11.80 -22.28
N PRO A 751 27.83 -11.58 -23.13
CA PRO A 751 29.23 -11.90 -22.84
C PRO A 751 29.83 -11.15 -21.64
N HIS A 752 29.15 -10.10 -21.15
CA HIS A 752 29.63 -9.27 -20.04
C HIS A 752 28.60 -9.07 -18.91
N SER A 753 27.39 -9.62 -19.03
CA SER A 753 26.30 -9.36 -18.07
C SER A 753 25.84 -10.63 -17.38
N VAL A 754 25.79 -10.60 -16.05
CA VAL A 754 25.29 -11.72 -15.24
C VAL A 754 23.76 -11.64 -15.19
N VAL A 755 23.09 -12.33 -16.12
CA VAL A 755 21.61 -12.36 -16.18
C VAL A 755 21.03 -13.41 -15.24
N ILE A 756 21.61 -14.61 -15.26
CA ILE A 756 21.26 -15.71 -14.36
C ILE A 756 22.34 -15.77 -13.28
N LEU A 757 21.92 -15.80 -12.02
CA LEU A 757 22.82 -15.98 -10.88
C LEU A 757 23.24 -17.45 -10.82
N ASP A 758 24.53 -17.68 -10.59
CA ASP A 758 25.06 -19.01 -10.36
C ASP A 758 24.56 -19.59 -9.02
N ASP A 759 24.45 -20.92 -8.96
CA ASP A 759 24.08 -21.63 -7.74
C ASP A 759 25.17 -21.40 -6.66
N LEU A 760 24.80 -21.54 -5.38
CA LEU A 760 25.75 -21.42 -4.26
C LEU A 760 26.96 -22.37 -4.42
N PRO A 761 28.16 -21.99 -3.95
CA PRO A 761 29.29 -22.91 -3.88
C PRO A 761 28.91 -24.16 -3.09
N LYS A 762 29.46 -25.33 -3.46
CA LYS A 762 29.07 -26.63 -2.90
C LYS A 762 29.10 -26.65 -1.36
N GLU A 763 30.18 -26.17 -0.75
CA GLU A 763 30.32 -26.10 0.72
C GLU A 763 29.23 -25.24 1.37
N PHE A 764 28.88 -24.10 0.77
CA PHE A 764 27.79 -23.25 1.26
C PHE A 764 26.43 -23.95 1.10
N ALA A 765 26.19 -24.58 -0.06
CA ALA A 765 24.94 -25.29 -0.32
C ALA A 765 24.73 -26.50 0.61
N GLU A 766 25.81 -27.19 0.99
CA GLU A 766 25.78 -28.29 1.96
C GLU A 766 25.36 -27.83 3.35
N VAL A 767 25.89 -26.70 3.84
CA VAL A 767 25.48 -26.12 5.14
C VAL A 767 24.01 -25.69 5.12
N VAL A 768 23.52 -25.11 4.00
CA VAL A 768 22.10 -24.77 3.86
C VAL A 768 21.22 -26.02 3.93
N LYS A 769 21.61 -27.11 3.26
CA LYS A 769 20.89 -28.40 3.33
C LYS A 769 20.91 -28.98 4.74
N GLU A 770 22.06 -28.95 5.41
CA GLU A 770 22.21 -29.42 6.79
C GLU A 770 21.27 -28.64 7.73
N HIS A 771 21.24 -27.31 7.62
CA HIS A 771 20.31 -26.45 8.38
C HIS A 771 18.86 -26.81 8.08
N ASN A 772 18.46 -26.81 6.80
CA ASN A 772 17.08 -27.09 6.40
C ASN A 772 16.60 -28.46 6.92
N ASN A 773 17.41 -29.51 6.81
CA ASN A 773 17.06 -30.85 7.30
C ASN A 773 16.80 -30.88 8.81
N ARG A 774 17.61 -30.17 9.62
CA ARG A 774 17.39 -30.06 11.07
C ARG A 774 16.09 -29.32 11.38
N VAL A 775 15.88 -28.17 10.75
CA VAL A 775 14.66 -27.36 10.95
C VAL A 775 13.40 -28.14 10.57
N GLN A 776 13.43 -28.83 9.43
CA GLN A 776 12.35 -29.64 8.89
C GLN A 776 11.95 -30.77 9.84
N LYS A 777 12.93 -31.48 10.39
CA LYS A 777 12.69 -32.54 11.38
C LYS A 777 11.99 -32.02 12.64
N ASN A 778 12.46 -30.88 13.16
CA ASN A 778 11.88 -30.27 14.36
C ASN A 778 10.47 -29.74 14.11
N PHE A 779 10.24 -29.11 12.95
CA PHE A 779 8.93 -28.59 12.58
C PHE A 779 7.91 -29.72 12.32
N GLY A 780 8.28 -30.80 11.62
CA GLY A 780 7.40 -31.95 11.43
C GLY A 780 6.94 -32.56 12.76
N SER A 781 7.82 -32.62 13.76
CA SER A 781 7.47 -33.05 15.13
C SER A 781 6.50 -32.08 15.82
N PHE A 782 6.66 -30.78 15.61
CA PHE A 782 5.71 -29.77 16.06
C PHE A 782 4.34 -29.94 15.39
N LEU A 783 4.30 -30.15 14.07
CA LEU A 783 3.07 -30.36 13.30
C LEU A 783 2.30 -31.60 13.77
N LEU A 784 2.99 -32.72 14.02
CA LEU A 784 2.43 -33.93 14.64
C LEU A 784 1.85 -33.68 16.03
N THR A 785 2.36 -32.69 16.76
CA THR A 785 1.86 -32.37 18.09
C THR A 785 0.59 -31.52 18.01
N ILE A 786 0.59 -30.48 17.16
CA ILE A 786 -0.56 -29.60 17.00
C ILE A 786 -1.71 -30.25 16.24
N SER A 787 -1.46 -31.29 15.43
CA SER A 787 -2.50 -32.05 14.73
C SER A 787 -3.59 -32.56 15.68
N LYS A 788 -3.21 -32.86 16.93
CA LYS A 788 -4.13 -33.29 17.99
C LYS A 788 -5.15 -32.22 18.42
N LEU A 789 -4.96 -30.96 18.03
CA LEU A 789 -5.88 -29.85 18.32
C LEU A 789 -6.94 -29.66 17.23
N ALA A 790 -6.83 -30.40 16.13
CA ALA A 790 -7.72 -30.24 14.99
C ALA A 790 -9.16 -30.65 15.31
N ASP A 791 -10.10 -30.00 14.64
CA ASP A 791 -11.52 -30.37 14.68
C ASP A 791 -11.77 -31.48 13.67
N MET A 792 -11.54 -32.72 14.09
CA MET A 792 -11.62 -33.90 13.23
C MET A 792 -12.98 -34.08 12.55
N LYS A 793 -14.07 -33.56 13.16
CA LYS A 793 -15.40 -33.60 12.53
C LYS A 793 -15.40 -32.90 11.16
N LYS A 794 -14.71 -31.77 11.04
CA LYS A 794 -14.57 -31.09 9.75
C LYS A 794 -13.59 -31.80 8.84
N GLU A 795 -12.59 -32.47 9.42
CA GLU A 795 -11.58 -33.19 8.64
C GLU A 795 -12.13 -34.44 7.95
N TYR A 796 -13.15 -35.06 8.51
CA TYR A 796 -13.90 -36.17 7.88
C TYR A 796 -14.94 -35.72 6.85
N GLN A 797 -15.03 -34.42 6.53
CA GLN A 797 -15.96 -33.92 5.52
C GLN A 797 -15.23 -33.48 4.25
N LEU A 798 -15.78 -33.80 3.08
CA LEU A 798 -15.23 -33.33 1.81
C LEU A 798 -15.32 -31.78 1.73
N PRO A 799 -14.25 -31.07 1.30
CA PRO A 799 -14.16 -29.62 1.47
C PRO A 799 -15.18 -28.79 0.68
N LEU A 800 -15.78 -29.35 -0.37
CA LEU A 800 -16.73 -28.64 -1.23
C LEU A 800 -18.18 -29.12 -1.06
N SER A 801 -18.37 -30.44 -0.92
CA SER A 801 -19.70 -31.04 -0.80
C SER A 801 -20.16 -31.23 0.64
N GLU A 802 -19.24 -31.08 1.62
CA GLU A 802 -19.47 -31.30 3.05
C GLU A 802 -19.94 -32.73 3.38
N ILE A 803 -19.79 -33.66 2.44
CA ILE A 803 -20.12 -35.07 2.61
C ILE A 803 -19.14 -35.69 3.61
N ASP A 804 -19.67 -36.30 4.65
CA ASP A 804 -18.92 -37.07 5.63
C ASP A 804 -18.44 -38.40 5.02
N PHE A 805 -17.14 -38.68 5.14
CA PHE A 805 -16.51 -39.91 4.67
C PHE A 805 -15.91 -40.74 5.82
N SER A 806 -16.22 -40.42 7.07
CA SER A 806 -15.85 -41.27 8.20
C SER A 806 -16.41 -42.68 7.99
N GLY A 807 -15.53 -43.68 8.07
CA GLY A 807 -15.93 -45.08 7.90
C GLY A 807 -16.85 -45.52 9.03
N LYS A 808 -17.85 -46.35 8.72
CA LYS A 808 -18.46 -47.24 9.71
C LYS A 808 -17.53 -48.44 9.86
N GLU A 809 -17.30 -48.91 11.08
CA GLU A 809 -16.74 -50.26 11.27
C GLU A 809 -17.68 -51.24 10.56
N TYR A 810 -17.20 -51.84 9.47
CA TYR A 810 -17.95 -52.89 8.79
C TYR A 810 -17.70 -54.17 9.58
N GLU A 811 -18.75 -54.75 10.17
CA GLU A 811 -18.71 -56.13 10.67
C GLU A 811 -18.27 -57.07 9.54
N ASP A 812 -17.55 -58.14 9.92
CA ASP A 812 -16.94 -59.15 9.05
C ASP A 812 -17.87 -59.66 7.94
N SER A 813 -17.92 -58.93 6.82
CA SER A 813 -18.53 -59.42 5.58
C SER A 813 -17.50 -60.19 4.79
N GLU A 814 -17.93 -61.25 4.11
CA GLU A 814 -17.08 -62.10 3.28
C GLU A 814 -16.23 -61.29 2.26
N LEU A 815 -16.77 -60.16 1.76
CA LEU A 815 -16.06 -59.23 0.88
C LEU A 815 -14.93 -58.48 1.60
N VAL A 816 -15.16 -58.00 2.83
CA VAL A 816 -14.13 -57.36 3.66
C VAL A 816 -13.06 -58.39 4.01
N SER A 817 -13.44 -59.59 4.43
CA SER A 817 -12.51 -60.70 4.71
C SER A 817 -11.65 -61.10 3.49
N HIS A 818 -12.16 -60.89 2.26
CA HIS A 818 -11.45 -61.15 1.01
C HIS A 818 -10.54 -59.99 0.56
N LEU A 819 -10.87 -58.74 0.92
CA LEU A 819 -10.09 -57.54 0.58
C LEU A 819 -9.01 -57.20 1.61
N MET A 820 -9.20 -57.61 2.86
CA MET A 820 -8.28 -57.31 3.97
C MET A 820 -6.91 -58.03 3.91
N PRO A 821 -6.78 -59.28 3.41
CA PRO A 821 -5.47 -59.93 3.28
C PRO A 821 -4.59 -59.17 2.27
N GLY A 822 -3.60 -58.41 2.77
CA GLY A 822 -2.72 -57.58 1.95
C GLY A 822 -2.94 -56.07 2.07
N THR A 823 -3.86 -55.61 2.93
CA THR A 823 -3.99 -54.17 3.24
C THR A 823 -2.93 -53.72 4.24
N GLU A 824 -2.04 -52.82 3.81
CA GLU A 824 -1.14 -52.10 4.74
C GLU A 824 -1.95 -51.06 5.52
N SER A 825 -1.94 -51.16 6.85
CA SER A 825 -2.45 -50.09 7.70
C SER A 825 -1.58 -48.86 7.55
N ARG A 826 -2.19 -47.70 7.27
CA ARG A 826 -1.51 -46.42 7.08
C ARG A 826 -2.05 -45.40 8.07
N THR A 827 -1.14 -44.62 8.66
CA THR A 827 -1.50 -43.51 9.54
C THR A 827 -1.21 -42.19 8.83
N ALA A 828 -2.20 -41.30 8.90
CA ALA A 828 -2.12 -39.96 8.34
C ALA A 828 -2.88 -39.01 9.26
N VAL A 829 -2.23 -37.90 9.59
CA VAL A 829 -2.79 -36.80 10.36
C VAL A 829 -4.05 -36.27 9.68
N SER A 830 -4.07 -36.21 8.33
CA SER A 830 -5.22 -35.81 7.52
C SER A 830 -5.91 -37.01 6.88
N PRO A 831 -7.12 -37.39 7.34
CA PRO A 831 -7.91 -38.46 6.70
C PRO A 831 -8.20 -38.17 5.23
N PHE A 832 -8.41 -36.90 4.89
CA PHE A 832 -8.66 -36.48 3.51
C PHE A 832 -7.40 -36.61 2.64
N ALA A 833 -6.24 -36.17 3.13
CA ALA A 833 -4.98 -36.30 2.39
C ALA A 833 -4.57 -37.77 2.22
N CYS A 834 -4.91 -38.63 3.19
CA CYS A 834 -4.68 -40.07 3.14
C CYS A 834 -5.31 -40.73 1.89
N LEU A 835 -6.44 -40.21 1.41
CA LEU A 835 -7.09 -40.68 0.16
C LEU A 835 -6.18 -40.50 -1.07
N SER A 836 -5.21 -39.58 -0.99
CA SER A 836 -4.21 -39.32 -2.02
C SER A 836 -2.85 -39.95 -1.71
N ASN A 837 -2.81 -40.96 -0.84
CA ASN A 837 -1.60 -41.68 -0.44
C ASN A 837 -0.58 -40.84 0.38
N ILE A 838 -1.06 -39.81 1.08
CA ILE A 838 -0.23 -38.97 1.97
C ILE A 838 -0.30 -39.53 3.40
N THR A 839 0.84 -39.63 4.07
CA THR A 839 1.05 -40.24 5.39
C THR A 839 1.66 -39.27 6.40
N ASP A 840 1.79 -39.69 7.65
CA ASP A 840 2.46 -38.90 8.71
C ASP A 840 3.93 -38.58 8.41
N GLN A 841 4.61 -39.41 7.61
CA GLN A 841 6.00 -39.16 7.22
C GLN A 841 6.12 -37.96 6.28
N ASP A 842 5.08 -37.67 5.50
CA ASP A 842 5.07 -36.55 4.56
C ASP A 842 4.99 -35.19 5.27
N LEU A 843 4.68 -35.15 6.59
CA LEU A 843 4.79 -33.93 7.40
C LEU A 843 6.24 -33.47 7.60
N PHE A 844 7.19 -34.38 7.39
CA PHE A 844 8.61 -34.09 7.40
C PHE A 844 9.15 -33.75 6.02
N ASP A 845 8.31 -33.64 4.99
CA ASP A 845 8.67 -33.15 3.66
C ASP A 845 8.03 -31.77 3.40
N ILE A 846 8.85 -30.72 3.29
CA ILE A 846 8.38 -29.35 3.04
C ILE A 846 7.64 -29.20 1.70
N ASP A 847 7.96 -30.05 0.70
CA ASP A 847 7.33 -29.97 -0.62
C ASP A 847 5.88 -30.51 -0.59
N VAL A 848 5.54 -31.33 0.42
CA VAL A 848 4.23 -31.99 0.56
C VAL A 848 3.49 -31.59 1.85
N VAL A 849 4.15 -30.89 2.78
CA VAL A 849 3.61 -30.57 4.12
C VAL A 849 2.26 -29.86 4.06
N ASN A 850 2.07 -28.94 3.11
CA ASN A 850 0.82 -28.20 2.97
C ASN A 850 -0.34 -29.11 2.53
N ASP A 851 -0.07 -30.16 1.76
CA ASP A 851 -1.06 -31.14 1.33
C ASP A 851 -1.36 -32.15 2.45
N ALA A 852 -0.38 -32.40 3.32
CA ALA A 852 -0.49 -33.32 4.46
C ALA A 852 -1.14 -32.67 5.71
N MET A 853 -1.09 -31.34 5.85
CA MET A 853 -1.65 -30.60 6.99
C MET A 853 -3.18 -30.63 7.05
N LEU A 854 -3.69 -30.53 8.28
CA LEU A 854 -5.13 -30.45 8.58
C LEU A 854 -5.71 -29.08 8.23
N ARG A 855 -6.89 -29.06 7.60
CA ARG A 855 -7.56 -27.83 7.13
C ARG A 855 -8.00 -26.91 8.26
N THR A 856 -8.17 -27.46 9.46
CA THR A 856 -8.55 -26.75 10.69
C THR A 856 -7.34 -26.18 11.43
N ILE A 857 -6.12 -26.47 10.98
CA ILE A 857 -4.87 -25.94 11.51
C ILE A 857 -4.28 -24.94 10.51
N ASP A 858 -4.19 -23.70 10.94
CA ASP A 858 -3.76 -22.57 10.11
C ASP A 858 -2.24 -22.33 10.26
N VAL A 859 -1.46 -23.36 9.94
CA VAL A 859 0.02 -23.37 9.91
C VAL A 859 0.48 -23.96 8.59
N HIS A 860 1.38 -23.26 7.89
CA HIS A 860 1.82 -23.61 6.55
C HIS A 860 3.36 -23.65 6.44
N ASP A 861 3.84 -24.10 5.28
CA ASP A 861 5.24 -24.05 4.86
C ASP A 861 5.89 -22.65 5.02
N LYS A 862 5.12 -21.58 5.01
CA LYS A 862 5.64 -20.22 5.26
C LYS A 862 6.05 -19.96 6.71
N ASN A 863 5.58 -20.77 7.66
CA ASN A 863 5.84 -20.59 9.09
C ASN A 863 7.11 -21.33 9.56
N ILE A 864 7.77 -22.10 8.67
CA ILE A 864 9.02 -22.78 8.96
C ILE A 864 10.22 -21.94 8.47
N PRO A 865 11.32 -21.82 9.25
CA PRO A 865 12.44 -21.00 8.84
C PRO A 865 13.40 -21.74 7.88
N ILE A 866 12.91 -22.22 6.73
CA ILE A 866 13.71 -22.95 5.73
C ILE A 866 13.99 -22.10 4.50
N LEU A 867 15.25 -22.12 4.05
CA LEU A 867 15.65 -21.48 2.80
C LEU A 867 15.73 -22.51 1.66
N CYS A 868 14.64 -22.66 0.89
CA CYS A 868 14.66 -23.50 -0.31
C CYS A 868 15.59 -22.90 -1.35
N LEU A 869 16.69 -23.58 -1.70
CA LEU A 869 17.64 -23.08 -2.71
C LEU A 869 17.04 -23.06 -4.11
N GLU A 870 16.23 -24.07 -4.45
CA GLU A 870 15.55 -24.17 -5.73
C GLU A 870 14.09 -23.73 -5.65
N LYS A 871 13.60 -23.08 -6.70
CA LYS A 871 12.17 -22.82 -6.90
C LYS A 871 11.71 -23.46 -8.19
N ARG A 872 10.59 -24.18 -8.15
CA ARG A 872 9.96 -24.79 -9.32
C ARG A 872 8.64 -24.10 -9.63
N ASP A 873 8.27 -24.08 -10.91
CA ASP A 873 6.92 -23.67 -11.31
C ASP A 873 5.92 -24.83 -11.15
N LYS A 874 4.64 -24.58 -11.44
CA LYS A 874 3.57 -25.59 -11.36
C LYS A 874 3.79 -26.81 -12.27
N ASN A 875 4.71 -26.74 -13.23
CA ASN A 875 5.04 -27.83 -14.15
C ASN A 875 6.38 -28.49 -13.77
N GLY A 876 6.90 -28.23 -12.56
CA GLY A 876 8.15 -28.81 -12.05
C GLY A 876 9.44 -28.20 -12.61
N ARG A 877 9.37 -27.12 -13.40
CA ARG A 877 10.54 -26.52 -14.07
C ARG A 877 11.30 -25.56 -13.13
N LYS A 878 12.63 -25.70 -13.05
CA LYS A 878 13.51 -24.82 -12.24
C LYS A 878 13.41 -23.36 -12.71
N CYS A 879 13.05 -22.47 -11.79
CA CYS A 879 13.00 -21.01 -11.95
C CYS A 879 14.34 -20.40 -11.49
N PRO A 880 15.26 -20.04 -12.41
CA PRO A 880 16.58 -19.54 -12.03
C PRO A 880 16.51 -18.18 -11.32
N LEU A 881 17.51 -17.87 -10.50
CA LEU A 881 17.64 -16.57 -9.88
C LEU A 881 18.21 -15.53 -10.87
N ASN A 882 17.74 -14.30 -10.76
CA ASN A 882 18.24 -13.15 -11.52
C ASN A 882 19.56 -12.67 -10.91
N GLY A 883 20.61 -12.59 -11.72
CA GLY A 883 21.96 -12.15 -11.34
C GLY A 883 22.13 -10.64 -11.14
N TYR A 884 21.04 -9.88 -10.97
CA TYR A 884 21.06 -8.41 -11.01
C TYR A 884 22.00 -7.77 -9.97
N VAL A 885 22.11 -8.35 -8.76
CA VAL A 885 23.01 -7.83 -7.72
C VAL A 885 24.47 -7.95 -8.16
N LEU A 886 24.88 -9.14 -8.60
CA LEU A 886 26.24 -9.40 -9.06
C LEU A 886 26.53 -8.60 -10.33
N ASN A 887 25.59 -8.52 -11.27
CA ASN A 887 25.76 -7.71 -12.48
C ASN A 887 25.93 -6.22 -12.15
N PHE A 888 25.16 -5.68 -11.21
CA PHE A 888 25.33 -4.30 -10.75
C PHE A 888 26.66 -4.10 -10.05
N TYR A 889 27.09 -5.07 -9.22
CA TYR A 889 28.40 -5.00 -8.59
C TYR A 889 29.52 -4.95 -9.63
N LYS A 890 29.49 -5.82 -10.66
CA LYS A 890 30.51 -5.80 -11.73
C LYS A 890 30.50 -4.51 -12.57
N THR A 891 29.32 -4.05 -12.96
CA THR A 891 29.19 -2.97 -13.97
C THR A 891 29.02 -1.56 -13.37
N GLY A 892 28.53 -1.45 -12.13
CA GLY A 892 28.08 -0.18 -11.53
C GLY A 892 26.88 0.48 -12.24
N SER A 893 26.20 -0.23 -13.14
CA SER A 893 25.26 0.36 -14.11
C SER A 893 23.83 -0.15 -13.93
N LEU A 894 22.94 0.70 -13.39
CA LEU A 894 21.49 0.41 -13.38
C LEU A 894 20.91 0.22 -14.80
N SER A 895 21.52 0.82 -15.81
CA SER A 895 21.13 0.65 -17.21
C SER A 895 21.41 -0.76 -17.73
N ALA A 896 22.50 -1.40 -17.29
CA ALA A 896 22.79 -2.79 -17.63
C ALA A 896 21.68 -3.71 -17.09
N LEU A 897 21.19 -3.45 -15.87
CA LEU A 897 20.08 -4.22 -15.30
C LEU A 897 18.78 -4.11 -16.10
N THR A 898 18.52 -2.94 -16.70
CA THR A 898 17.32 -2.76 -17.53
C THR A 898 17.40 -3.46 -18.88
N LEU A 899 18.61 -3.56 -19.45
CA LEU A 899 18.83 -4.16 -20.76
C LEU A 899 18.93 -5.68 -20.66
N ASP A 900 19.66 -6.17 -19.65
CA ASP A 900 20.12 -7.56 -19.60
C ASP A 900 19.37 -8.37 -18.54
N ASN A 901 19.02 -7.78 -17.39
CA ASN A 901 18.34 -8.46 -16.28
C ASN A 901 16.81 -8.30 -16.28
N TRP A 902 16.25 -7.66 -17.32
CA TRP A 902 14.81 -7.41 -17.49
C TRP A 902 14.11 -6.76 -16.29
N LEU A 903 14.85 -5.95 -15.54
CA LEU A 903 14.29 -5.14 -14.46
C LEU A 903 13.87 -3.78 -15.01
N ASN A 904 12.77 -3.22 -14.54
CA ASN A 904 12.51 -1.81 -14.82
C ASN A 904 13.47 -0.94 -14.01
N MET A 905 13.74 0.28 -14.46
CA MET A 905 14.76 1.14 -13.85
C MET A 905 14.51 1.44 -12.37
N GLY A 906 13.27 1.74 -12.00
CA GLY A 906 12.90 1.94 -10.60
C GLY A 906 13.05 0.67 -9.76
N ASP A 907 12.62 -0.49 -10.26
CA ASP A 907 12.75 -1.78 -9.56
C ASP A 907 14.23 -2.12 -9.35
N ALA A 908 15.06 -1.95 -10.38
CA ALA A 908 16.51 -2.12 -10.30
C ALA A 908 17.14 -1.22 -9.22
N PHE A 909 16.77 0.07 -9.17
CA PHE A 909 17.25 0.97 -8.14
C PHE A 909 16.81 0.55 -6.73
N HIS A 910 15.52 0.21 -6.56
CA HIS A 910 14.96 -0.17 -5.26
C HIS A 910 15.55 -1.49 -4.74
N LEU A 911 15.69 -2.50 -5.60
CA LEU A 911 16.28 -3.79 -5.24
C LEU A 911 17.74 -3.64 -4.84
N ILE A 912 18.56 -2.94 -5.64
CA ILE A 912 19.97 -2.71 -5.31
C ILE A 912 20.12 -1.86 -4.04
N ARG A 913 19.30 -0.82 -3.85
CA ARG A 913 19.32 -0.02 -2.62
C ARG A 913 18.95 -0.85 -1.40
N SER A 914 17.92 -1.69 -1.50
CA SER A 914 17.51 -2.61 -0.41
C SER A 914 18.64 -3.60 -0.07
N PHE A 915 19.31 -4.14 -1.09
CA PHE A 915 20.45 -5.04 -0.91
C PHE A 915 21.63 -4.33 -0.26
N ALA A 916 21.98 -3.12 -0.71
CA ALA A 916 23.05 -2.31 -0.13
C ALA A 916 22.79 -1.98 1.36
N LEU A 917 21.55 -1.63 1.71
CA LEU A 917 21.15 -1.43 3.12
C LEU A 917 21.26 -2.73 3.94
N THR A 918 21.02 -3.88 3.32
CA THR A 918 21.19 -5.19 3.98
C THR A 918 22.67 -5.45 4.27
N VAL A 919 23.55 -5.24 3.28
CA VAL A 919 25.01 -5.34 3.47
C VAL A 919 25.48 -4.37 4.57
N GLN A 920 24.94 -3.15 4.60
CA GLN A 920 25.25 -2.18 5.64
C GLN A 920 24.81 -2.65 7.03
N SER A 921 23.61 -3.24 7.17
CA SER A 921 23.15 -3.84 8.43
C SER A 921 24.03 -5.00 8.89
N ILE A 922 24.46 -5.87 7.97
CA ILE A 922 25.41 -6.96 8.28
C ILE A 922 26.73 -6.38 8.76
N ARG A 923 27.31 -5.42 8.02
CA ARG A 923 28.56 -4.75 8.39
C ARG A 923 28.51 -4.16 9.80
N ILE A 924 27.44 -3.42 10.13
CA ILE A 924 27.27 -2.83 11.46
C ILE A 924 27.18 -3.93 12.52
N SER A 925 26.35 -4.94 12.30
CA SER A 925 26.16 -6.02 13.27
C SER A 925 27.43 -6.85 13.51
N LEU A 926 28.22 -7.12 12.46
CA LEU A 926 29.49 -7.82 12.59
C LEU A 926 30.54 -6.96 13.33
N GLY A 927 30.58 -5.65 13.07
CA GLY A 927 31.45 -4.74 13.80
C GLY A 927 31.08 -4.59 15.28
N ASP A 928 29.79 -4.67 15.61
CA ASP A 928 29.31 -4.64 17.00
C ASP A 928 29.53 -5.98 17.74
N LEU A 929 29.67 -7.09 16.99
CA LEU A 929 29.84 -8.44 17.55
C LEU A 929 31.31 -8.87 17.68
N CYS A 930 32.20 -8.31 16.88
CA CYS A 930 33.61 -8.71 16.81
C CYS A 930 34.49 -7.60 17.36
N ASP A 931 35.18 -7.88 18.48
CA ASP A 931 36.11 -6.94 19.11
C ASP A 931 37.42 -6.77 18.31
N ASP A 932 37.72 -7.70 17.39
CA ASP A 932 38.88 -7.63 16.50
C ASP A 932 38.58 -6.77 15.27
N GLU A 933 39.02 -5.51 15.29
CA GLU A 933 38.89 -4.58 14.16
C GLU A 933 39.62 -5.05 12.89
N ASP A 934 40.57 -5.99 13.02
CA ASP A 934 41.35 -6.57 11.93
C ASP A 934 40.79 -7.92 11.42
N ASP A 935 39.62 -8.37 11.92
CA ASP A 935 38.97 -9.60 11.44
C ASP A 935 38.68 -9.49 9.93
N ASN A 936 39.04 -10.56 9.21
CA ASN A 936 38.96 -10.55 7.75
C ASN A 936 37.52 -10.44 7.23
N VAL A 937 36.55 -11.05 7.92
CA VAL A 937 35.13 -10.99 7.51
C VAL A 937 34.57 -9.59 7.75
N VAL A 938 34.83 -9.01 8.93
CA VAL A 938 34.43 -7.63 9.25
C VAL A 938 34.95 -6.65 8.19
N LEU A 939 36.24 -6.74 7.86
CA LEU A 939 36.87 -5.88 6.86
C LEU A 939 36.33 -6.12 5.44
N ALA A 940 36.05 -7.37 5.06
CA ALA A 940 35.45 -7.68 3.75
C ALA A 940 34.05 -7.08 3.61
N PHE A 941 33.20 -7.20 4.63
CA PHE A 941 31.87 -6.58 4.64
C PHE A 941 31.93 -5.04 4.69
N LYS A 942 32.96 -4.47 5.32
CA LYS A 942 33.24 -3.02 5.27
C LYS A 942 33.58 -2.56 3.86
N GLN A 943 34.53 -3.23 3.18
CA GLN A 943 34.87 -2.98 1.78
C GLN A 943 33.64 -3.12 0.87
N LEU A 944 32.83 -4.18 1.07
CA LEU A 944 31.64 -4.42 0.25
C LEU A 944 30.59 -3.31 0.40
N SER A 945 30.34 -2.86 1.63
CA SER A 945 29.40 -1.79 1.92
C SER A 945 29.84 -0.47 1.28
N ASP A 946 31.13 -0.15 1.37
CA ASP A 946 31.71 1.05 0.75
C ASP A 946 31.64 1.00 -0.78
N ASP A 947 31.89 -0.17 -1.39
CA ASP A 947 31.76 -0.37 -2.84
C ASP A 947 30.34 -0.12 -3.35
N PHE A 948 29.32 -0.68 -2.69
CA PHE A 948 27.92 -0.43 -3.05
C PHE A 948 27.56 1.05 -2.89
N ARG A 949 28.03 1.70 -1.81
CA ARG A 949 27.80 3.13 -1.58
C ARG A 949 28.43 3.96 -2.70
N MET A 950 29.66 3.68 -3.09
CA MET A 950 30.34 4.40 -4.19
C MET A 950 29.64 4.17 -5.54
N LYS A 951 29.27 2.92 -5.86
CA LYS A 951 28.59 2.58 -7.12
C LYS A 951 27.18 3.20 -7.22
N LEU A 952 26.45 3.28 -6.09
CA LEU A 952 25.17 3.98 -6.03
C LEU A 952 25.33 5.51 -6.02
N GLY A 953 26.38 6.03 -5.39
CA GLY A 953 26.67 7.46 -5.25
C GLY A 953 27.12 8.14 -6.56
N LYS A 954 27.75 7.41 -7.48
CA LYS A 954 28.18 7.89 -8.82
C LYS A 954 27.04 8.39 -9.74
N LYS A 955 25.79 8.49 -9.26
CA LYS A 955 24.63 9.03 -9.98
C LYS A 955 23.86 10.12 -9.22
N ILE A 956 24.40 10.65 -8.11
CA ILE A 956 23.73 11.70 -7.32
C ILE A 956 24.30 13.11 -7.57
N ASP A 957 25.48 13.24 -8.20
CA ASP A 957 26.01 14.55 -8.65
C ASP A 957 25.45 14.99 -10.00
#